data_AF-A0A6G0YEQ4-F1
#
_entry.id   AF-A0A6G0YEQ4-F1
#
_cell.length_a   1.000
_cell.length_b   1.000
_cell.length_c   1.000
_cell.angle_alpha   90.00
_cell.angle_beta   90.00
_cell.angle_gamma   90.00
#
_symmetry.space_group_name_H-M   'P 1'
#
loop_
_entity.id
_entity.type
_entity.pdbx_description
1 polymer ?
#
loop_
_entity_poly.entity_id
_entity_poly.type
_entity_poly.pdbx_seq_one_letter_code
_entity_poly.pdbx_strand_id
1 'polypeptide(L)'
;EKSKKGRKPVVELGIVFSHLEKRKNDLFNENGILKKASSKIWNEISTALEGKMTPVTLHLAVHHNRNSWQTKLKNLLGINEKITILSSNDKESSTDESFISSSESSLSLNNSSRELFKFSLSYEKFRLICPTTISYKRKNKRRNYEILTPYVWTDIINDEFLKTHKLPCNFIYKRGKAYTNSESRYYITFKAKCKDCDANLFGWSESKPDEGKPLDVSILTNNTKGLEHRHKTKRPLKGIKRQEIGQSLKTDLACNWRRANVVDMEFGSISPPNLYKSSVLRKAKQESKDKEIGKKYKCSVQSLVEFKNNSKYSGSIHTIGIDPFLVHYWTQYQIIIYKEACKNYCKLSIDATGSLVKKLKRSSLKLLSSHIFLYEAVVSTTFGNNMTVSQMLSEKQNTLTIFLWLSEWMQFGIGNPNEVVCDYSKALLGATSRAFCDGSSISSYVENCFMALMGHEERLPCCYLRIDVAHVIKIFCRLKCLTGVRNKTLKEFYVRSLRLLLSSENLFEFGYYLEAVLTVIMSETDGWIEDDSHNKTPAEKSRENILNKIKGLPEQYGFIDGLQSTDDDYAIEDNNVELLSSNRVQQYLNSIYEQSKTNSLVKGDRLSAYYLPELANHVLRICKEFPLWTNVMRTMFKSPYTNGSSAVVENDFKELKSQILRFEVRPMSADRFIITHLKSIESNSKLIRSTQIRDSLIEKDHRNNHISITDDTMVHEKSKNKLVCTPIENLKNIDDSDSGLNATSPIPTIDDNIQNYSISSPNSPAVDDELSTSIDSECSLNAVENWRGFGKDTTISPVQINKHKKQRVTKYMSSNPEIEKILSNPSTRSSLDTLLINGNTSTPIPYNKNKYLLHNTCPFDSVSSILVMAYIDISLYKDFINTSKNRMLQFCKELAHHKTSKKTYTDRFVLLKGIFNEDMNVSNIKLINTECNVSFIVTQLLKDAPSAEEHITCSNKQCKNASKTHGCPTIIMRFKGDGFNLLQQDLIQYTEKKRYECQEEFCSGIMNSFRILGYHLFIETDIFAENQQFKLDDFPVNINIETTNYIFYGAVAFSSGHYVAYIRRSENKWELHNDVLKKIMKFSSTKEKYITPHLLVYIRLK
;
A
#
# COMPACT_ATOMS: atom_id res chain seq x y z
N GLU A 1 -74.29 14.26 -20.16
CA GLU A 1 -73.10 14.56 -19.33
C GLU A 1 -72.27 15.68 -19.96
N LYS A 2 -71.80 16.63 -19.14
CA LYS A 2 -71.04 17.83 -19.55
C LYS A 2 -69.61 17.45 -19.98
N SER A 3 -69.29 17.72 -21.24
CA SER A 3 -67.90 17.75 -21.75
C SER A 3 -67.08 18.74 -20.90
N LYS A 4 -66.06 18.23 -20.19
CA LYS A 4 -65.09 19.05 -19.45
C LYS A 4 -64.30 19.90 -20.46
N LYS A 5 -64.75 21.15 -20.67
CA LYS A 5 -63.97 22.19 -21.35
C LYS A 5 -62.60 22.32 -20.67
N GLY A 6 -61.53 22.19 -21.45
CA GLY A 6 -60.17 22.43 -20.98
C GLY A 6 -60.00 23.85 -20.43
N ARG A 7 -58.96 24.08 -19.62
CA ARG A 7 -58.61 25.41 -19.10
C ARG A 7 -58.56 26.44 -20.24
N LYS A 8 -59.30 27.54 -20.10
CA LYS A 8 -59.19 28.69 -21.00
C LYS A 8 -57.75 29.20 -20.98
N PRO A 9 -57.14 29.52 -22.14
CA PRO A 9 -55.79 30.05 -22.19
C PRO A 9 -55.70 31.40 -21.46
N VAL A 10 -54.59 31.65 -20.77
CA VAL A 10 -54.34 32.86 -19.97
C VAL A 10 -54.26 34.13 -20.85
N VAL A 11 -53.94 33.96 -22.13
CA VAL A 11 -53.93 35.01 -23.14
C VAL A 11 -54.70 34.52 -24.35
N GLU A 12 -55.52 35.38 -24.93
CA GLU A 12 -56.26 35.09 -26.15
C GLU A 12 -55.30 34.83 -27.33
N LEU A 13 -55.57 33.78 -28.11
CA LEU A 13 -54.67 33.31 -29.17
C LEU A 13 -54.41 34.39 -30.26
N GLY A 14 -55.39 35.24 -30.53
CA GLY A 14 -55.25 36.36 -31.48
C GLY A 14 -54.25 37.41 -31.02
N ILE A 15 -54.25 37.75 -29.73
CA ILE A 15 -53.30 38.71 -29.14
C ILE A 15 -51.88 38.16 -29.23
N VAL A 16 -51.67 36.89 -28.89
CA VAL A 16 -50.34 36.25 -29.00
C VAL A 16 -49.83 36.26 -30.44
N PHE A 17 -50.69 35.95 -31.41
CA PHE A 17 -50.30 35.99 -32.82
C PHE A 17 -49.97 37.41 -33.30
N SER A 18 -50.71 38.44 -32.88
CA SER A 18 -50.44 39.82 -33.27
C SER A 18 -49.05 40.31 -32.84
N HIS A 19 -48.58 39.88 -31.65
CA HIS A 19 -47.24 40.21 -31.16
C HIS A 19 -46.15 39.42 -31.87
N LEU A 20 -46.42 38.17 -32.23
CA LEU A 20 -45.51 37.37 -33.07
C LEU A 20 -45.40 37.95 -34.48
N GLU A 21 -46.50 38.40 -35.06
CA GLU A 21 -46.57 39.02 -36.39
C GLU A 21 -45.80 40.34 -36.45
N LYS A 22 -45.94 41.22 -35.44
CA LYS A 22 -45.17 42.47 -35.34
C LYS A 22 -43.65 42.25 -35.36
N ARG A 23 -43.18 41.09 -34.89
CA ARG A 23 -41.75 40.74 -34.84
C ARG A 23 -41.37 39.65 -35.84
N LYS A 24 -42.19 39.39 -36.87
CA LYS A 24 -42.00 38.30 -37.83
C LYS A 24 -40.59 38.26 -38.45
N ASN A 25 -40.04 39.42 -38.82
CA ASN A 25 -38.71 39.54 -39.42
C ASN A 25 -37.57 39.12 -38.46
N ASP A 26 -37.79 39.22 -37.15
CA ASP A 26 -36.78 38.94 -36.14
C ASP A 26 -36.80 37.49 -35.63
N LEU A 27 -37.86 36.74 -35.94
CA LEU A 27 -38.09 35.39 -35.41
C LEU A 27 -37.29 34.32 -36.17
N PHE A 28 -36.99 34.55 -37.44
CA PHE A 28 -36.24 33.64 -38.30
C PHE A 28 -34.83 34.19 -38.59
N ASN A 29 -33.89 33.33 -38.94
CA ASN A 29 -32.60 33.74 -39.50
C ASN A 29 -32.70 33.87 -41.04
N GLU A 30 -31.62 34.32 -41.68
CA GLU A 30 -31.53 34.51 -43.15
C GLU A 30 -31.87 33.23 -43.95
N ASN A 31 -31.76 32.04 -43.34
CA ASN A 31 -32.09 30.75 -43.94
C ASN A 31 -33.52 30.27 -43.64
N GLY A 32 -34.40 31.11 -43.06
CA GLY A 32 -35.78 30.76 -42.74
C GLY A 32 -35.96 29.80 -41.54
N ILE A 33 -34.91 29.59 -40.74
CA ILE A 33 -34.91 28.75 -39.54
C ILE A 33 -35.27 29.59 -38.31
N LEU A 34 -36.17 29.09 -37.47
CA LEU A 34 -36.61 29.77 -36.25
C LEU A 34 -35.43 29.95 -35.25
N LYS A 35 -35.27 31.15 -34.69
CA LYS A 35 -34.23 31.44 -33.68
C LYS A 35 -34.47 30.63 -32.40
N LYS A 36 -33.37 30.10 -31.83
CA LYS A 36 -33.36 29.30 -30.59
C LYS A 36 -34.09 30.00 -29.43
N ALA A 37 -34.63 29.21 -28.50
CA ALA A 37 -35.34 29.69 -27.30
C ALA A 37 -34.54 30.67 -26.42
N SER A 38 -33.20 30.65 -26.50
CA SER A 38 -32.31 31.56 -25.75
C SER A 38 -32.18 32.97 -26.38
N SER A 39 -32.80 33.22 -27.53
CA SER A 39 -32.76 34.53 -28.19
C SER A 39 -33.55 35.58 -27.41
N LYS A 40 -33.00 36.80 -27.31
CA LYS A 40 -33.61 37.95 -26.59
C LYS A 40 -35.02 38.28 -27.09
N ILE A 41 -35.31 37.99 -28.36
CA ILE A 41 -36.62 38.19 -29.00
C ILE A 41 -37.77 37.54 -28.24
N TRP A 42 -37.55 36.36 -27.65
CA TRP A 42 -38.59 35.64 -26.91
C TRP A 42 -38.87 36.27 -25.55
N ASN A 43 -37.87 36.92 -24.94
CA ASN A 43 -38.06 37.72 -23.74
C ASN A 43 -38.84 38.99 -24.07
N GLU A 44 -38.51 39.68 -25.15
CA GLU A 44 -39.21 40.90 -25.58
C GLU A 44 -40.70 40.65 -25.87
N ILE A 45 -41.03 39.54 -26.57
CA ILE A 45 -42.42 39.15 -26.85
C ILE A 45 -43.13 38.70 -25.57
N SER A 46 -42.43 38.01 -24.67
CA SER A 46 -42.98 37.64 -23.36
C SER A 46 -43.32 38.87 -22.51
N THR A 47 -42.45 39.89 -22.49
CA THR A 47 -42.68 41.17 -21.81
C THR A 47 -43.85 41.94 -22.44
N ALA A 48 -43.96 41.95 -23.76
CA ALA A 48 -45.11 42.56 -24.46
C ALA A 48 -46.45 41.87 -24.18
N LEU A 49 -46.41 40.62 -23.69
CA LEU A 49 -47.56 39.86 -23.18
C LEU A 49 -47.68 39.92 -21.66
N GLU A 50 -47.04 40.91 -21.00
CA GLU A 50 -47.05 41.11 -19.55
C GLU A 50 -46.55 39.88 -18.76
N GLY A 51 -45.68 39.06 -19.35
CA GLY A 51 -45.17 37.83 -18.74
C GLY A 51 -46.20 36.70 -18.63
N LYS A 52 -47.41 36.87 -19.19
CA LYS A 52 -48.49 35.86 -19.16
C LYS A 52 -48.16 34.57 -19.94
N MET A 53 -47.15 34.61 -20.82
CA MET A 53 -46.52 33.44 -21.44
C MET A 53 -45.01 33.53 -21.31
N THR A 54 -44.35 32.44 -20.89
CA THR A 54 -42.89 32.41 -20.78
C THR A 54 -42.22 32.39 -22.16
N PRO A 55 -40.98 32.91 -22.29
CA PRO A 55 -40.21 32.91 -23.54
C PRO A 55 -40.07 31.50 -24.15
N VAL A 56 -39.83 30.49 -23.31
CA VAL A 56 -39.70 29.09 -23.74
C VAL A 56 -41.03 28.55 -24.27
N THR A 57 -42.15 28.90 -23.64
CA THR A 57 -43.49 28.49 -24.11
C THR A 57 -43.83 29.12 -25.47
N LEU A 58 -43.49 30.40 -25.67
CA LEU A 58 -43.66 31.10 -26.95
C LEU A 58 -42.82 30.44 -28.06
N HIS A 59 -41.54 30.20 -27.80
CA HIS A 59 -40.66 29.51 -28.74
C HIS A 59 -41.21 28.13 -29.12
N LEU A 60 -41.61 27.31 -28.13
CA LEU A 60 -42.15 25.98 -28.40
C LEU A 60 -43.48 26.03 -29.17
N ALA A 61 -44.33 27.03 -28.93
CA ALA A 61 -45.58 27.18 -29.67
C ALA A 61 -45.32 27.46 -31.16
N VAL A 62 -44.36 28.33 -31.49
CA VAL A 62 -43.97 28.60 -32.88
C VAL A 62 -43.18 27.43 -33.47
N HIS A 63 -42.24 26.83 -32.74
CA HIS A 63 -41.42 25.71 -33.21
C HIS A 63 -42.25 24.47 -33.57
N HIS A 64 -43.27 24.13 -32.78
CA HIS A 64 -44.18 23.02 -33.05
C HIS A 64 -45.38 23.42 -33.92
N ASN A 65 -45.34 24.60 -34.53
CA ASN A 65 -46.40 25.12 -35.39
C ASN A 65 -47.80 25.07 -34.77
N ARG A 66 -47.92 25.34 -33.46
CA ARG A 66 -49.20 25.36 -32.76
C ARG A 66 -50.06 26.49 -33.34
N ASN A 67 -51.36 26.22 -33.54
CA ASN A 67 -52.30 27.15 -34.16
C ASN A 67 -51.85 27.65 -35.56
N SER A 68 -51.01 26.86 -36.23
CA SER A 68 -50.41 27.18 -37.54
C SER A 68 -49.59 28.48 -37.55
N TRP A 69 -49.08 28.92 -36.38
CA TRP A 69 -48.37 30.19 -36.25
C TRP A 69 -47.07 30.24 -37.06
N GLN A 70 -46.32 29.14 -37.14
CA GLN A 70 -45.08 29.09 -37.91
C GLN A 70 -45.36 29.24 -39.40
N THR A 71 -46.35 28.50 -39.91
CA THR A 71 -46.76 28.56 -41.31
C THR A 71 -47.30 29.95 -41.67
N LYS A 72 -48.17 30.54 -40.83
CA LYS A 72 -48.68 31.90 -41.06
C LYS A 72 -47.57 32.95 -41.10
N LEU A 73 -46.61 32.88 -40.17
CA LEU A 73 -45.48 33.82 -40.13
C LEU A 73 -44.54 33.66 -41.33
N LYS A 74 -44.26 32.42 -41.77
CA LYS A 74 -43.44 32.16 -42.97
C LYS A 74 -44.13 32.64 -44.25
N ASN A 75 -45.44 32.44 -44.37
CA ASN A 75 -46.23 32.95 -45.51
C ASN A 75 -46.19 34.48 -45.57
N LEU A 76 -46.29 35.16 -44.42
CA LEU A 76 -46.17 36.63 -44.31
C LEU A 76 -44.78 37.18 -44.62
N LEU A 77 -43.77 36.31 -44.76
CA LEU A 77 -42.38 36.64 -45.07
C LEU A 77 -41.95 36.14 -46.46
N GLY A 78 -42.82 35.47 -47.21
CA GLY A 78 -42.47 34.87 -48.51
C GLY A 78 -41.45 33.72 -48.41
N ILE A 79 -41.31 33.09 -47.25
CA ILE A 79 -40.36 31.97 -47.05
C ILE A 79 -41.03 30.68 -47.55
N ASN A 80 -40.81 30.32 -48.82
CA ASN A 80 -41.32 29.09 -49.42
C ASN A 80 -40.82 27.85 -48.65
N GLU A 81 -41.77 27.03 -48.16
CA GLU A 81 -41.49 25.81 -47.41
C GLU A 81 -40.86 24.73 -48.32
N LYS A 82 -39.55 24.48 -48.18
CA LYS A 82 -39.05 23.11 -48.40
C LYS A 82 -39.68 22.25 -47.31
N ILE A 83 -40.67 21.44 -47.70
CA ILE A 83 -41.41 20.51 -46.85
C ILE A 83 -40.41 19.66 -46.06
N THR A 84 -40.18 20.03 -44.81
CA THR A 84 -39.44 19.24 -43.84
C THR A 84 -40.49 18.62 -42.93
N ILE A 85 -40.85 17.36 -43.20
CA ILE A 85 -41.79 16.61 -42.37
C ILE A 85 -41.09 16.31 -41.04
N LEU A 86 -41.24 17.23 -40.08
CA LEU A 86 -40.96 17.03 -38.67
C LEU A 86 -42.27 16.66 -38.00
N SER A 87 -42.58 15.36 -37.93
CA SER A 87 -43.67 14.87 -37.08
C SER A 87 -43.13 14.51 -35.69
N SER A 88 -43.23 15.46 -34.78
CA SER A 88 -43.41 15.16 -33.36
C SER A 88 -44.84 14.66 -33.13
N ASN A 89 -45.02 13.46 -32.57
CA ASN A 89 -45.93 13.26 -31.44
C ASN A 89 -45.82 11.86 -30.82
N ASP A 90 -45.72 11.85 -29.50
CA ASP A 90 -46.06 10.73 -28.64
C ASP A 90 -47.58 10.45 -28.66
N LYS A 91 -47.93 9.17 -28.44
CA LYS A 91 -49.24 8.57 -28.06
C LYS A 91 -50.13 7.97 -29.17
N GLU A 92 -49.86 6.68 -29.43
CA GLU A 92 -50.78 5.51 -29.44
C GLU A 92 -52.28 5.69 -29.87
N SER A 93 -52.65 5.04 -30.99
CA SER A 93 -53.79 4.10 -31.18
C SER A 93 -53.77 3.61 -32.64
N SER A 94 -53.42 2.35 -32.91
CA SER A 94 -54.31 1.26 -33.38
C SER A 94 -55.06 1.53 -34.69
N THR A 95 -54.59 0.94 -35.79
CA THR A 95 -55.23 -0.15 -36.55
C THR A 95 -54.30 -0.58 -37.69
N ASP A 96 -54.38 -1.87 -38.01
CA ASP A 96 -53.73 -2.59 -39.12
C ASP A 96 -54.07 -1.91 -40.47
N GLU A 97 -53.37 -2.09 -41.59
CA GLU A 97 -52.95 -3.34 -42.23
C GLU A 97 -52.05 -3.04 -43.46
N SER A 98 -51.50 -4.11 -44.05
CA SER A 98 -50.96 -4.27 -45.41
C SER A 98 -49.48 -4.00 -45.69
N PHE A 99 -48.80 -5.13 -45.93
CA PHE A 99 -47.62 -5.30 -46.76
C PHE A 99 -47.81 -4.66 -48.15
N ILE A 100 -46.77 -3.99 -48.67
CA ILE A 100 -46.37 -4.04 -50.09
C ILE A 100 -44.87 -3.71 -50.20
N SER A 101 -44.30 -4.29 -51.24
CA SER A 101 -42.90 -4.50 -51.60
C SER A 101 -42.09 -3.25 -51.96
N SER A 102 -40.76 -3.47 -51.91
CA SER A 102 -39.69 -2.83 -52.69
C SER A 102 -40.02 -1.55 -53.48
N SER A 103 -39.43 -0.44 -53.04
CA SER A 103 -38.82 0.53 -53.96
C SER A 103 -37.66 1.24 -53.24
N GLU A 104 -36.45 0.99 -53.71
CA GLU A 104 -35.33 1.90 -53.48
C GLU A 104 -35.68 3.24 -54.11
N SER A 105 -35.55 4.32 -53.33
CA SER A 105 -35.36 5.66 -53.87
C SER A 105 -34.23 6.36 -53.10
N SER A 106 -33.11 6.39 -53.80
CA SER A 106 -31.91 7.22 -53.67
C SER A 106 -31.93 8.41 -52.68
N LEU A 107 -31.19 8.20 -51.58
CA LEU A 107 -30.12 9.05 -51.03
C LEU A 107 -30.16 10.57 -51.27
N SER A 108 -30.26 11.30 -50.16
CA SER A 108 -29.36 12.43 -49.88
C SER A 108 -28.31 11.98 -48.84
N LEU A 109 -27.18 11.43 -49.34
CA LEU A 109 -25.82 11.29 -48.75
C LEU A 109 -25.74 11.29 -47.18
N ASN A 110 -25.41 10.21 -46.46
CA ASN A 110 -24.64 8.99 -46.75
C ASN A 110 -25.30 7.76 -46.09
N ASN A 111 -25.89 6.87 -46.90
CA ASN A 111 -26.49 5.62 -46.44
C ASN A 111 -25.68 4.40 -46.91
N SER A 112 -24.35 4.51 -46.95
CA SER A 112 -23.43 3.47 -47.44
C SER A 112 -22.59 2.77 -46.35
N SER A 113 -22.92 2.89 -45.05
CA SER A 113 -21.99 2.42 -44.00
C SER A 113 -22.61 1.56 -42.88
N ARG A 114 -23.80 0.98 -43.06
CA ARG A 114 -24.36 0.04 -42.06
C ARG A 114 -23.88 -1.38 -42.36
N GLU A 115 -23.27 -1.99 -41.36
CA GLU A 115 -22.71 -3.34 -41.42
C GLU A 115 -23.51 -4.27 -40.51
N LEU A 116 -23.62 -5.53 -40.93
CA LEU A 116 -24.28 -6.59 -40.16
C LEU A 116 -23.24 -7.28 -39.27
N PHE A 117 -23.44 -7.20 -37.96
CA PHE A 117 -22.63 -7.87 -36.96
C PHE A 117 -23.43 -9.04 -36.38
N LYS A 118 -22.79 -10.21 -36.23
CA LYS A 118 -23.39 -11.40 -35.64
C LYS A 118 -22.58 -11.85 -34.43
N PHE A 119 -23.25 -12.33 -33.40
CA PHE A 119 -22.63 -13.00 -32.26
C PHE A 119 -23.65 -13.94 -31.61
N SER A 120 -23.15 -14.92 -30.87
CA SER A 120 -23.97 -15.92 -30.20
C SER A 120 -23.92 -15.71 -28.69
N LEU A 121 -25.07 -15.77 -28.03
CA LEU A 121 -25.21 -15.65 -26.59
C LEU A 121 -25.42 -17.04 -25.98
N SER A 122 -24.60 -17.43 -25.00
CA SER A 122 -24.75 -18.75 -24.36
C SER A 122 -26.14 -18.95 -23.74
N TYR A 123 -26.59 -20.21 -23.65
CA TYR A 123 -27.90 -20.54 -23.09
C TYR A 123 -28.09 -19.99 -21.67
N GLU A 124 -27.06 -20.08 -20.82
CA GLU A 124 -27.08 -19.50 -19.47
C GLU A 124 -27.32 -17.99 -19.46
N LYS A 125 -26.66 -17.24 -20.36
CA LYS A 125 -26.88 -15.79 -20.49
C LYS A 125 -28.26 -15.47 -21.05
N PHE A 126 -28.79 -16.31 -21.95
CA PHE A 126 -30.15 -16.19 -22.46
C PHE A 126 -31.19 -16.36 -21.35
N ARG A 127 -31.02 -17.36 -20.46
CA ARG A 127 -31.93 -17.60 -19.33
C ARG A 127 -32.14 -16.36 -18.45
N LEU A 128 -31.09 -15.55 -18.26
CA LEU A 128 -31.15 -14.30 -17.49
C LEU A 128 -32.03 -13.22 -18.14
N ILE A 129 -32.20 -13.28 -19.45
CA ILE A 129 -32.92 -12.26 -20.25
C ILE A 129 -34.24 -12.77 -20.83
N CYS A 130 -34.65 -13.99 -20.45
CA CYS A 130 -35.88 -14.64 -20.92
C CYS A 130 -37.08 -13.67 -20.86
N PRO A 131 -37.96 -13.69 -21.87
CA PRO A 131 -39.11 -12.80 -21.91
C PRO A 131 -40.01 -12.94 -20.68
N THR A 132 -40.49 -11.81 -20.17
CA THR A 132 -41.45 -11.71 -19.07
C THR A 132 -42.68 -10.94 -19.53
N THR A 133 -43.86 -11.38 -19.09
CA THR A 133 -45.13 -10.73 -19.44
C THR A 133 -45.38 -9.53 -18.53
N ILE A 134 -45.48 -8.33 -19.11
CA ILE A 134 -45.85 -7.12 -18.38
C ILE A 134 -47.21 -6.62 -18.86
N SER A 135 -48.12 -6.36 -17.91
CA SER A 135 -49.44 -5.81 -18.18
C SER A 135 -49.43 -4.28 -18.07
N TYR A 136 -49.79 -3.60 -19.15
CA TYR A 136 -49.94 -2.15 -19.19
C TYR A 136 -51.43 -1.78 -19.15
N LYS A 137 -51.80 -0.89 -18.22
CA LYS A 137 -53.17 -0.38 -18.09
C LYS A 137 -53.32 0.90 -18.90
N ARG A 138 -54.16 0.88 -19.95
CA ARG A 138 -54.48 2.08 -20.72
C ARG A 138 -55.98 2.31 -20.77
N LYS A 139 -56.43 3.43 -20.19
CA LYS A 139 -57.83 3.86 -20.05
C LYS A 139 -58.70 2.79 -19.38
N ASN A 140 -59.15 1.74 -20.10
CA ASN A 140 -59.94 0.61 -19.57
C ASN A 140 -59.56 -0.80 -20.10
N LYS A 141 -58.47 -0.95 -20.89
CA LYS A 141 -58.01 -2.26 -21.38
C LYS A 141 -56.61 -2.58 -20.83
N ARG A 142 -56.38 -3.83 -20.42
CA ARG A 142 -55.06 -4.37 -20.09
C ARG A 142 -54.47 -4.96 -21.37
N ARG A 143 -53.30 -4.47 -21.78
CA ARG A 143 -52.51 -5.11 -22.84
C ARG A 143 -51.29 -5.75 -22.20
N ASN A 144 -51.11 -7.03 -22.46
CA ASN A 144 -49.93 -7.78 -22.02
C ASN A 144 -48.90 -7.72 -23.13
N TYR A 145 -47.66 -7.38 -22.79
CA TYR A 145 -46.53 -7.41 -23.70
C TYR A 145 -45.47 -8.33 -23.13
N GLU A 146 -44.92 -9.17 -23.98
CA GLU A 146 -43.69 -9.90 -23.65
C GLU A 146 -42.49 -9.02 -23.93
N ILE A 147 -41.72 -8.76 -22.88
CA ILE A 147 -40.51 -7.97 -22.98
C ILE A 147 -39.36 -8.71 -22.32
N LEU A 148 -38.15 -8.49 -22.82
CA LEU A 148 -36.94 -9.00 -22.18
C LEU A 148 -36.82 -8.43 -20.75
N THR A 149 -36.27 -9.24 -19.83
CA THR A 149 -36.14 -8.91 -18.40
C THR A 149 -35.59 -7.48 -18.17
N PRO A 150 -36.42 -6.54 -17.69
CA PRO A 150 -35.99 -5.15 -17.48
C PRO A 150 -34.77 -5.05 -16.57
N TYR A 151 -33.92 -4.05 -16.81
CA TYR A 151 -32.69 -3.81 -16.03
C TYR A 151 -31.60 -4.90 -16.09
N VAL A 152 -31.75 -5.89 -16.98
CA VAL A 152 -30.80 -6.99 -17.18
C VAL A 152 -30.36 -7.09 -18.64
N TRP A 153 -31.31 -7.26 -19.57
CA TRP A 153 -31.01 -7.65 -20.95
C TRP A 153 -30.07 -6.71 -21.71
N THR A 154 -30.17 -5.41 -21.45
CA THR A 154 -29.37 -4.41 -22.16
C THR A 154 -27.88 -4.53 -21.87
N ASP A 155 -27.52 -4.99 -20.66
CA ASP A 155 -26.12 -5.14 -20.27
C ASP A 155 -25.51 -6.37 -20.92
N ILE A 156 -26.22 -7.50 -20.84
CA ILE A 156 -25.80 -8.78 -21.40
C ILE A 156 -25.57 -8.69 -22.92
N ILE A 157 -26.55 -8.13 -23.67
CA ILE A 157 -26.41 -7.97 -25.13
C ILE A 157 -25.25 -7.03 -25.47
N ASN A 158 -25.11 -5.92 -24.76
CA ASN A 158 -24.06 -4.94 -25.05
C ASN A 158 -22.66 -5.47 -24.76
N ASP A 159 -22.47 -6.15 -23.62
CA ASP A 159 -21.15 -6.65 -23.24
C ASP A 159 -20.68 -7.74 -24.19
N GLU A 160 -21.56 -8.64 -24.63
CA GLU A 160 -21.21 -9.66 -25.63
C GLU A 160 -20.88 -9.01 -26.97
N PHE A 161 -21.70 -8.06 -27.41
CA PHE A 161 -21.45 -7.33 -28.65
C PHE A 161 -20.10 -6.59 -28.65
N LEU A 162 -19.75 -5.93 -27.55
CA LEU A 162 -18.44 -5.27 -27.40
C LEU A 162 -17.29 -6.24 -27.31
N LYS A 163 -17.47 -7.38 -26.63
CA LYS A 163 -16.46 -8.44 -26.53
C LYS A 163 -16.10 -8.99 -27.91
N THR A 164 -17.10 -9.26 -28.76
CA THR A 164 -16.87 -9.83 -30.09
C THR A 164 -16.39 -8.78 -31.10
N HIS A 165 -16.99 -7.59 -31.12
CA HIS A 165 -16.80 -6.64 -32.22
C HIS A 165 -16.02 -5.37 -31.88
N LYS A 166 -15.78 -5.08 -30.59
CA LYS A 166 -14.96 -3.95 -30.11
C LYS A 166 -15.35 -2.55 -30.66
N LEU A 167 -16.63 -2.31 -31.03
CA LEU A 167 -17.06 -0.98 -31.48
C LEU A 167 -16.94 0.06 -30.34
N PRO A 168 -16.44 1.29 -30.60
CA PRO A 168 -16.33 2.32 -29.56
C PRO A 168 -17.66 2.96 -29.14
N CYS A 169 -18.77 2.67 -29.84
CA CYS A 169 -20.07 3.30 -29.64
C CYS A 169 -20.68 3.05 -28.25
N ASN A 170 -21.09 4.13 -27.57
CA ASN A 170 -21.89 4.06 -26.35
C ASN A 170 -23.39 3.93 -26.68
N PHE A 171 -23.83 2.71 -27.01
CA PHE A 171 -25.23 2.43 -27.34
C PHE A 171 -26.16 2.45 -26.12
N ILE A 172 -27.25 3.23 -26.23
CA ILE A 172 -28.34 3.27 -25.25
C ILE A 172 -29.53 2.49 -25.80
N TYR A 173 -29.73 1.29 -25.27
CA TYR A 173 -30.74 0.32 -25.70
C TYR A 173 -32.14 0.67 -25.20
N LYS A 174 -33.15 0.41 -26.04
CA LYS A 174 -34.58 0.63 -25.81
C LYS A 174 -35.41 -0.42 -26.59
N ARG A 175 -36.69 -0.54 -26.22
CA ARG A 175 -37.71 -1.29 -26.98
C ARG A 175 -37.36 -2.78 -27.22
N GLY A 176 -36.82 -3.46 -26.20
CA GLY A 176 -36.59 -4.92 -26.25
C GLY A 176 -37.92 -5.67 -26.16
N LYS A 177 -38.37 -6.25 -27.27
CA LYS A 177 -39.61 -7.02 -27.38
C LYS A 177 -39.31 -8.47 -27.71
N ALA A 178 -40.12 -9.37 -27.17
CA ALA A 178 -40.16 -10.76 -27.59
C ALA A 178 -41.51 -11.07 -28.26
N TYR A 179 -41.48 -12.00 -29.18
CA TYR A 179 -42.65 -12.46 -29.92
C TYR A 179 -42.77 -13.96 -29.75
N THR A 180 -43.89 -14.40 -29.16
CA THR A 180 -44.23 -15.82 -28.97
C THR A 180 -45.12 -16.39 -30.06
N ASN A 181 -45.68 -15.55 -30.94
CA ASN A 181 -46.44 -16.00 -32.10
C ASN A 181 -45.53 -16.52 -33.21
N SER A 182 -45.88 -17.67 -33.77
CA SER A 182 -45.23 -18.30 -34.92
C SER A 182 -45.25 -17.46 -36.20
N GLU A 183 -46.11 -16.45 -36.29
CA GLU A 183 -46.22 -15.54 -37.44
C GLU A 183 -45.19 -14.40 -37.42
N SER A 184 -44.47 -14.20 -36.31
CA SER A 184 -43.43 -13.17 -36.23
C SER A 184 -42.13 -13.64 -36.88
N ARG A 185 -41.60 -12.85 -37.81
CA ARG A 185 -40.27 -13.08 -38.43
C ARG A 185 -39.12 -13.17 -37.41
N TYR A 186 -39.26 -12.48 -36.28
CA TYR A 186 -38.21 -12.40 -35.26
C TYR A 186 -38.75 -12.85 -33.91
N TYR A 187 -38.01 -13.71 -33.23
CA TYR A 187 -38.25 -14.06 -31.84
C TYR A 187 -37.98 -12.87 -30.90
N ILE A 188 -36.86 -12.17 -31.08
CA ILE A 188 -36.50 -11.00 -30.26
C ILE A 188 -36.17 -9.81 -31.17
N THR A 189 -36.58 -8.60 -30.78
CA THR A 189 -36.10 -7.35 -31.42
C THR A 189 -35.75 -6.28 -30.40
N PHE A 190 -34.76 -5.44 -30.71
CA PHE A 190 -34.40 -4.28 -29.90
C PHE A 190 -33.82 -3.15 -30.76
N LYS A 191 -33.83 -1.94 -30.21
CA LYS A 191 -33.25 -0.74 -30.84
C LYS A 191 -32.28 -0.06 -29.89
N ALA A 192 -31.20 0.52 -30.39
CA ALA A 192 -30.33 1.38 -29.61
C ALA A 192 -29.88 2.60 -30.41
N LYS A 193 -29.43 3.63 -29.70
CA LYS A 193 -28.82 4.82 -30.31
C LYS A 193 -27.51 5.13 -29.60
N CYS A 194 -26.44 5.38 -30.33
CA CYS A 194 -25.18 5.80 -29.75
C CYS A 194 -25.32 7.22 -29.19
N LYS A 195 -24.84 7.45 -27.97
CA LYS A 195 -24.92 8.77 -27.31
C LYS A 195 -23.93 9.80 -27.89
N ASP A 196 -22.83 9.33 -28.47
CA ASP A 196 -21.73 10.21 -28.90
C ASP A 196 -21.83 10.57 -30.39
N CYS A 197 -22.22 9.63 -31.25
CA CYS A 197 -22.26 9.81 -32.70
C CYS A 197 -23.65 9.65 -33.32
N ASP A 198 -24.69 9.48 -32.51
CA ASP A 198 -26.09 9.30 -32.93
C ASP A 198 -26.38 8.09 -33.85
N ALA A 199 -25.42 7.18 -34.05
CA ALA A 199 -25.60 5.96 -34.82
C ALA A 199 -26.78 5.13 -34.29
N ASN A 200 -27.65 4.68 -35.20
CA ASN A 200 -28.79 3.85 -34.87
C ASN A 200 -28.43 2.38 -35.02
N LEU A 201 -28.84 1.59 -34.04
CA LEU A 201 -28.63 0.15 -33.97
C LEU A 201 -30.00 -0.54 -33.96
N PHE A 202 -30.19 -1.51 -34.86
CA PHE A 202 -31.32 -2.44 -34.83
C PHE A 202 -30.79 -3.86 -34.64
N GLY A 203 -31.31 -4.57 -33.64
CA GLY A 203 -30.90 -5.95 -33.40
C GLY A 203 -32.09 -6.88 -33.29
N TRP A 204 -31.89 -8.13 -33.73
CA TRP A 204 -32.91 -9.17 -33.72
C TRP A 204 -32.31 -10.57 -33.53
N SER A 205 -33.17 -11.51 -33.18
CA SER A 205 -32.92 -12.95 -33.27
C SER A 205 -34.11 -13.59 -33.98
N GLU A 206 -33.84 -14.58 -34.84
CA GLU A 206 -34.87 -15.21 -35.68
C GLU A 206 -35.68 -16.23 -34.89
N SER A 207 -35.00 -17.14 -34.19
CA SER A 207 -35.62 -18.21 -33.42
C SER A 207 -35.23 -18.18 -31.95
N LYS A 208 -36.09 -18.80 -31.12
CA LYS A 208 -35.75 -19.12 -29.73
C LYS A 208 -34.70 -20.24 -29.74
N PRO A 209 -33.66 -20.19 -28.89
CA PRO A 209 -32.69 -21.27 -28.80
C PRO A 209 -33.31 -22.50 -28.13
N ASP A 210 -32.92 -23.68 -28.62
CA ASP A 210 -33.19 -24.94 -27.92
C ASP A 210 -32.43 -24.98 -26.58
N GLU A 211 -32.86 -25.88 -25.68
CA GLU A 211 -32.19 -26.07 -24.41
C GLU A 211 -30.71 -26.44 -24.60
N GLY A 212 -29.82 -25.70 -23.92
CA GLY A 212 -28.37 -25.85 -24.05
C GLY A 212 -27.74 -25.19 -25.28
N LYS A 213 -28.52 -24.75 -26.27
CA LYS A 213 -28.00 -24.06 -27.46
C LYS A 213 -27.92 -22.53 -27.27
N PRO A 214 -26.97 -21.84 -27.93
CA PRO A 214 -26.87 -20.40 -27.84
C PRO A 214 -27.98 -19.68 -28.62
N LEU A 215 -28.33 -18.47 -28.20
CA LEU A 215 -29.18 -17.53 -28.95
C LEU A 215 -28.32 -16.76 -29.96
N ASP A 216 -28.61 -16.90 -31.25
CA ASP A 216 -27.94 -16.13 -32.30
C ASP A 216 -28.56 -14.74 -32.43
N VAL A 217 -27.72 -13.71 -32.32
CA VAL A 217 -28.13 -12.31 -32.36
C VAL A 217 -27.48 -11.61 -33.54
N SER A 218 -28.32 -10.97 -34.35
CA SER A 218 -27.90 -10.11 -35.47
C SER A 218 -28.09 -8.65 -35.11
N ILE A 219 -27.10 -7.81 -35.40
CA ILE A 219 -27.11 -6.37 -35.16
C ILE A 219 -26.73 -5.62 -36.44
N LEU A 220 -27.58 -4.70 -36.87
CA LEU A 220 -27.32 -3.77 -37.96
C LEU A 220 -27.04 -2.36 -37.41
N THR A 221 -25.82 -1.86 -37.62
CA THR A 221 -25.39 -0.51 -37.19
C THR A 221 -24.24 0.02 -38.05
N ASN A 222 -23.92 1.30 -37.94
CA ASN A 222 -22.72 1.87 -38.56
C ASN A 222 -21.44 1.26 -37.94
N ASN A 223 -20.47 0.86 -38.77
CA ASN A 223 -19.14 0.47 -38.28
C ASN A 223 -18.34 1.72 -37.89
N THR A 224 -17.98 1.82 -36.61
CA THR A 224 -17.27 2.97 -36.06
C THR A 224 -15.86 2.64 -35.56
N LYS A 225 -15.29 1.50 -35.96
CA LYS A 225 -13.88 1.16 -35.68
C LYS A 225 -12.96 2.24 -36.31
N GLY A 226 -11.92 2.65 -35.61
CA GLY A 226 -11.02 3.76 -36.02
C GLY A 226 -11.54 5.17 -35.68
N LEU A 227 -12.76 5.30 -35.15
CA LEU A 227 -13.35 6.57 -34.72
C LEU A 227 -13.45 6.70 -33.19
N GLU A 228 -12.57 6.02 -32.46
CA GLU A 228 -12.60 5.93 -31.00
C GLU A 228 -12.49 7.31 -30.34
N HIS A 229 -11.73 8.24 -30.93
CA HIS A 229 -11.53 9.62 -30.43
C HIS A 229 -12.84 10.44 -30.32
N ARG A 230 -13.88 10.06 -31.08
CA ARG A 230 -15.21 10.69 -31.07
C ARG A 230 -16.10 10.16 -29.93
N HIS A 231 -15.73 9.04 -29.29
CA HIS A 231 -16.54 8.33 -28.32
C HIS A 231 -16.02 8.51 -26.90
N LYS A 232 -16.43 9.59 -26.24
CA LYS A 232 -15.91 9.99 -24.92
C LYS A 232 -16.78 9.53 -23.76
N THR A 233 -18.05 9.20 -23.99
CA THR A 233 -18.97 8.86 -22.90
C THR A 233 -18.94 7.38 -22.56
N LYS A 234 -19.26 7.05 -21.30
CA LYS A 234 -19.38 5.67 -20.84
C LYS A 234 -20.83 5.28 -20.71
N ARG A 235 -21.12 3.99 -20.88
CA ARG A 235 -22.45 3.43 -20.71
C ARG A 235 -22.90 3.60 -19.24
N PRO A 236 -24.16 3.96 -18.97
CA PRO A 236 -24.63 4.10 -17.60
C PRO A 236 -24.67 2.75 -16.88
N LEU A 237 -23.99 2.63 -15.74
CA LEU A 237 -24.10 1.46 -14.86
C LEU A 237 -25.40 1.53 -14.05
N LYS A 238 -26.36 0.64 -14.33
CA LYS A 238 -27.70 0.61 -13.75
C LYS A 238 -28.14 -0.84 -13.46
N GLY A 239 -29.33 -1.00 -12.87
CA GLY A 239 -29.99 -2.31 -12.77
C GLY A 239 -29.25 -3.31 -11.89
N ILE A 240 -29.38 -4.59 -12.25
CA ILE A 240 -28.80 -5.72 -11.50
C ILE A 240 -27.27 -5.65 -11.55
N LYS A 241 -26.68 -5.37 -12.72
CA LYS A 241 -25.22 -5.22 -12.88
C LYS A 241 -24.62 -4.19 -11.92
N ARG A 242 -25.34 -3.09 -11.64
CA ARG A 242 -24.91 -2.09 -10.64
C ARG A 242 -24.87 -2.65 -9.22
N GLN A 243 -25.85 -3.49 -8.86
CA GLN A 243 -25.94 -4.11 -7.54
C GLN A 243 -24.84 -5.16 -7.37
N GLU A 244 -24.64 -6.02 -8.38
CA GLU A 244 -23.59 -7.04 -8.41
C GLU A 244 -22.19 -6.40 -8.30
N ILE A 245 -21.89 -5.41 -9.14
CA ILE A 245 -20.61 -4.68 -9.06
C ILE A 245 -20.49 -3.95 -7.72
N GLY A 246 -21.58 -3.38 -7.20
CA GLY A 246 -21.58 -2.73 -5.89
C GLY A 246 -21.27 -3.69 -4.74
N GLN A 247 -21.77 -4.93 -4.82
CA GLN A 247 -21.54 -6.00 -3.85
C GLN A 247 -20.12 -6.55 -3.97
N SER A 248 -19.63 -6.86 -5.17
CA SER A 248 -18.26 -7.35 -5.38
C SER A 248 -17.22 -6.32 -4.95
N LEU A 249 -17.50 -5.03 -5.15
CA LEU A 249 -16.63 -3.95 -4.70
C LEU A 249 -16.64 -3.74 -3.18
N LYS A 250 -17.43 -4.44 -2.36
CA LYS A 250 -17.39 -4.24 -0.90
C LYS A 250 -15.99 -4.54 -0.34
N THR A 251 -15.42 -5.64 -0.80
CA THR A 251 -14.12 -6.20 -0.43
C THR A 251 -13.01 -5.84 -1.42
N ASP A 252 -13.23 -4.89 -2.34
CA ASP A 252 -12.23 -4.47 -3.32
C ASP A 252 -12.31 -2.97 -3.66
N LEU A 253 -11.32 -2.44 -4.39
CA LEU A 253 -11.25 -1.05 -4.81
C LEU A 253 -11.76 -0.86 -6.24
N ALA A 254 -12.39 0.29 -6.49
CA ALA A 254 -12.86 0.64 -7.83
C ALA A 254 -11.73 0.71 -8.89
N CYS A 255 -10.48 0.96 -8.47
CA CYS A 255 -9.33 0.91 -9.37
C CYS A 255 -8.95 -0.53 -9.74
N ASN A 256 -9.02 -1.46 -8.79
CA ASN A 256 -8.69 -2.87 -9.01
C ASN A 256 -9.71 -3.50 -9.95
N TRP A 257 -11.00 -3.25 -9.73
CA TRP A 257 -12.05 -3.66 -10.67
C TRP A 257 -11.78 -3.14 -12.09
N ARG A 258 -11.37 -1.87 -12.24
CA ARG A 258 -11.02 -1.33 -13.58
C ARG A 258 -9.81 -2.03 -14.19
N ARG A 259 -8.79 -2.38 -13.41
CA ARG A 259 -7.60 -3.12 -13.88
C ARG A 259 -7.96 -4.54 -14.32
N ALA A 260 -8.80 -5.23 -13.54
CA ALA A 260 -9.30 -6.55 -13.89
C ALA A 260 -10.19 -6.55 -15.15
N ASN A 261 -10.81 -5.41 -15.48
CA ASN A 261 -11.69 -5.27 -16.65
C ASN A 261 -10.99 -4.60 -17.86
N VAL A 262 -9.66 -4.64 -17.92
CA VAL A 262 -8.87 -4.24 -19.12
C VAL A 262 -7.97 -5.35 -19.65
N VAL A 263 -8.14 -6.61 -19.21
CA VAL A 263 -7.34 -7.76 -19.67
C VAL A 263 -7.41 -7.91 -21.19
N ASP A 264 -8.61 -7.77 -21.78
CA ASP A 264 -8.82 -7.89 -23.23
C ASP A 264 -8.51 -6.59 -24.01
N MET A 265 -7.86 -5.60 -23.37
CA MET A 265 -7.60 -4.28 -23.94
C MET A 265 -6.13 -4.14 -24.36
N GLU A 266 -5.89 -3.81 -25.62
CA GLU A 266 -4.55 -3.58 -26.17
C GLU A 266 -3.94 -2.26 -25.66
N PHE A 267 -2.63 -2.25 -25.39
CA PHE A 267 -1.90 -1.06 -24.95
C PHE A 267 -1.99 0.06 -26.01
N GLY A 268 -2.30 1.29 -25.57
CA GLY A 268 -2.53 2.43 -26.48
C GLY A 268 -3.96 2.57 -27.01
N SER A 269 -4.83 1.58 -26.79
CA SER A 269 -6.25 1.68 -27.19
C SER A 269 -7.06 2.64 -26.33
N ILE A 270 -8.19 3.13 -26.87
CA ILE A 270 -9.16 3.92 -26.11
C ILE A 270 -10.11 2.97 -25.36
N SER A 271 -10.29 3.21 -24.06
CA SER A 271 -11.11 2.33 -23.22
C SER A 271 -12.56 2.15 -23.74
N PRO A 272 -13.12 0.93 -23.66
CA PRO A 272 -14.46 0.65 -24.18
C PRO A 272 -15.56 1.32 -23.35
N PRO A 273 -16.78 1.48 -23.89
CA PRO A 273 -17.86 2.20 -23.22
C PRO A 273 -18.40 1.48 -21.96
N ASN A 274 -18.23 0.16 -21.84
CA ASN A 274 -18.58 -0.62 -20.64
C ASN A 274 -17.50 -0.61 -19.54
N LEU A 275 -16.33 0.02 -19.75
CA LEU A 275 -15.36 0.29 -18.70
C LEU A 275 -15.74 1.55 -17.89
N TYR A 276 -16.54 1.35 -16.84
CA TYR A 276 -17.15 2.43 -16.05
C TYR A 276 -16.16 3.31 -15.29
N LYS A 277 -16.47 4.61 -15.18
CA LYS A 277 -15.68 5.59 -14.41
C LYS A 277 -15.59 5.20 -12.92
N SER A 278 -14.43 5.44 -12.30
CA SER A 278 -14.20 5.14 -10.88
C SER A 278 -15.18 5.87 -9.94
N SER A 279 -15.69 7.05 -10.29
CA SER A 279 -16.73 7.74 -9.53
C SER A 279 -18.05 6.97 -9.50
N VAL A 280 -18.44 6.34 -10.61
CA VAL A 280 -19.67 5.55 -10.73
C VAL A 280 -19.55 4.26 -9.93
N LEU A 281 -18.40 3.59 -10.03
CA LEU A 281 -18.08 2.38 -9.27
C LEU A 281 -18.04 2.64 -7.76
N ARG A 282 -17.34 3.71 -7.32
CA ARG A 282 -17.33 4.14 -5.92
C ARG A 282 -18.74 4.42 -5.39
N LYS A 283 -19.61 5.01 -6.22
CA LYS A 283 -20.99 5.29 -5.83
C LYS A 283 -21.83 4.01 -5.73
N ALA A 284 -21.63 3.03 -6.61
CA ALA A 284 -22.28 1.72 -6.52
C ALA A 284 -21.85 0.96 -5.25
N LYS A 285 -20.54 0.94 -4.97
CA LYS A 285 -19.99 0.41 -3.71
C LYS A 285 -20.63 1.08 -2.49
N GLN A 286 -20.68 2.41 -2.50
CA GLN A 286 -21.26 3.20 -1.41
C GLN A 286 -22.74 2.86 -1.19
N GLU A 287 -23.54 2.76 -2.25
CA GLU A 287 -24.97 2.39 -2.16
C GLU A 287 -25.16 0.99 -1.57
N SER A 288 -24.31 0.04 -1.97
CA SER A 288 -24.34 -1.33 -1.45
C SER A 288 -23.99 -1.40 0.05
N LYS A 289 -23.00 -0.61 0.49
CA LYS A 289 -22.66 -0.49 1.92
C LYS A 289 -23.69 0.27 2.72
N ASP A 290 -24.24 1.36 2.19
CA ASP A 290 -25.29 2.16 2.85
C ASP A 290 -26.52 1.29 3.18
N LYS A 291 -26.90 0.39 2.25
CA LYS A 291 -27.98 -0.58 2.45
C LYS A 291 -27.67 -1.57 3.58
N GLU A 292 -26.43 -2.03 3.68
CA GLU A 292 -25.99 -2.99 4.71
C GLU A 292 -25.91 -2.38 6.12
N ILE A 293 -25.49 -1.11 6.23
CA ILE A 293 -25.45 -0.42 7.52
C ILE A 293 -26.81 0.19 7.93
N GLY A 294 -27.84 0.06 7.10
CA GLY A 294 -29.17 0.62 7.37
C GLY A 294 -29.24 2.14 7.30
N LYS A 295 -28.34 2.79 6.54
CA LYS A 295 -28.31 4.25 6.43
C LYS A 295 -29.46 4.78 5.56
N LYS A 296 -30.38 5.53 6.17
CA LYS A 296 -31.55 6.14 5.50
C LYS A 296 -31.30 7.59 5.04
N TYR A 297 -30.61 8.39 5.85
CA TYR A 297 -30.48 9.84 5.64
C TYR A 297 -29.21 10.23 4.90
N LYS A 298 -29.28 11.25 4.04
CA LYS A 298 -28.10 11.76 3.33
C LYS A 298 -27.17 12.57 4.26
N CYS A 299 -27.76 13.37 5.16
CA CYS A 299 -27.03 14.17 6.13
C CYS A 299 -26.36 13.28 7.18
N SER A 300 -25.04 13.45 7.38
CA SER A 300 -24.28 12.63 8.33
C SER A 300 -24.73 12.82 9.78
N VAL A 301 -24.98 14.06 10.20
CA VAL A 301 -25.44 14.34 11.57
C VAL A 301 -26.82 13.73 11.82
N GLN A 302 -27.77 13.93 10.90
CA GLN A 302 -29.11 13.33 11.01
C GLN A 302 -29.04 11.79 11.01
N SER A 303 -28.15 11.21 10.21
CA SER A 303 -27.91 9.76 10.23
C SER A 303 -27.37 9.27 11.57
N LEU A 304 -26.47 10.03 12.22
CA LEU A 304 -25.95 9.70 13.54
C LEU A 304 -27.03 9.79 14.63
N VAL A 305 -27.91 10.79 14.56
CA VAL A 305 -29.06 10.91 15.47
C VAL A 305 -30.00 9.70 15.31
N GLU A 306 -30.28 9.29 14.08
CA GLU A 306 -31.07 8.07 13.81
C GLU A 306 -30.36 6.82 14.36
N PHE A 307 -29.04 6.70 14.17
CA PHE A 307 -28.30 5.56 14.72
C PHE A 307 -28.27 5.55 16.26
N LYS A 308 -28.17 6.73 16.89
CA LYS A 308 -28.16 6.87 18.35
C LYS A 308 -29.47 6.44 19.01
N ASN A 309 -30.62 6.72 18.38
CA ASN A 309 -31.93 6.56 19.03
C ASN A 309 -32.77 5.40 18.47
N ASN A 310 -32.62 5.07 17.18
CA ASN A 310 -33.55 4.17 16.46
C ASN A 310 -32.83 3.01 15.78
N SER A 311 -31.72 2.55 16.37
CA SER A 311 -30.94 1.44 15.80
C SER A 311 -30.31 0.55 16.86
N LYS A 312 -29.67 -0.54 16.44
CA LYS A 312 -28.89 -1.42 17.32
C LYS A 312 -27.67 -0.75 17.98
N TYR A 313 -27.31 0.47 17.54
CA TYR A 313 -26.23 1.26 18.12
C TYR A 313 -26.69 2.19 19.24
N SER A 314 -27.97 2.08 19.65
CA SER A 314 -28.49 2.83 20.79
C SER A 314 -27.73 2.47 22.06
N GLY A 315 -27.32 3.48 22.83
CA GLY A 315 -26.43 3.31 23.98
C GLY A 315 -24.94 3.15 23.64
N SER A 316 -24.55 3.17 22.35
CA SER A 316 -23.14 3.20 21.94
C SER A 316 -22.66 4.57 21.42
N ILE A 317 -23.58 5.46 21.07
CA ILE A 317 -23.31 6.84 20.67
C ILE A 317 -23.89 7.75 21.76
N HIS A 318 -23.03 8.50 22.44
CA HIS A 318 -23.40 9.19 23.69
C HIS A 318 -23.68 10.67 23.44
N THR A 319 -22.77 11.36 22.77
CA THR A 319 -22.87 12.81 22.56
C THR A 319 -22.67 13.13 21.09
N ILE A 320 -23.46 14.08 20.55
CA ILE A 320 -23.35 14.57 19.17
C ILE A 320 -23.39 16.10 19.21
N GLY A 321 -22.25 16.75 19.00
CA GLY A 321 -22.14 18.18 18.75
C GLY A 321 -22.14 18.48 17.26
N ILE A 322 -22.81 19.56 16.85
CA ILE A 322 -23.01 19.93 15.44
C ILE A 322 -22.02 21.02 14.99
N ASP A 323 -21.87 22.07 15.80
CA ASP A 323 -20.97 23.20 15.52
C ASP A 323 -20.38 23.75 16.84
N PRO A 324 -19.12 23.43 17.18
CA PRO A 324 -18.20 22.55 16.45
C PRO A 324 -18.71 21.10 16.40
N PHE A 325 -18.24 20.33 15.42
CA PHE A 325 -18.63 18.92 15.31
C PHE A 325 -17.83 18.05 16.28
N LEU A 326 -18.53 17.26 17.08
CA LEU A 326 -17.95 16.21 17.92
C LEU A 326 -18.91 15.04 18.11
N VAL A 327 -18.38 13.84 18.33
CA VAL A 327 -19.16 12.66 18.69
C VAL A 327 -18.38 11.84 19.70
N HIS A 328 -18.99 11.56 20.85
CA HIS A 328 -18.50 10.60 21.83
C HIS A 328 -19.18 9.25 21.61
N TYR A 329 -18.42 8.17 21.52
CA TYR A 329 -18.98 6.84 21.30
C TYR A 329 -18.10 5.74 21.89
N TRP A 330 -18.75 4.74 22.48
CA TRP A 330 -18.16 3.51 23.03
C TRP A 330 -19.30 2.55 23.36
N THR A 331 -19.02 1.25 23.36
CA THR A 331 -19.97 0.17 23.63
C THR A 331 -19.97 -0.23 25.11
N GLN A 332 -21.02 -0.93 25.56
CA GLN A 332 -21.05 -1.49 26.91
C GLN A 332 -19.96 -2.55 27.14
N TYR A 333 -19.57 -3.30 26.10
CA TYR A 333 -18.49 -4.29 26.19
C TYR A 333 -17.15 -3.63 26.54
N GLN A 334 -16.85 -2.46 25.97
CA GLN A 334 -15.66 -1.68 26.31
C GLN A 334 -15.62 -1.29 27.78
N ILE A 335 -16.77 -0.89 28.35
CA ILE A 335 -16.89 -0.54 29.77
C ILE A 335 -16.59 -1.75 30.67
N ILE A 336 -17.14 -2.92 30.33
CA ILE A 336 -16.92 -4.16 31.09
C ILE A 336 -15.44 -4.55 31.05
N ILE A 337 -14.82 -4.52 29.87
CA ILE A 337 -13.42 -4.90 29.67
C ILE A 337 -12.50 -3.93 30.42
N TYR A 338 -12.79 -2.63 30.39
CA TYR A 338 -12.01 -1.66 31.15
C TYR A 338 -12.13 -1.88 32.67
N LYS A 339 -13.34 -2.13 33.20
CA LYS A 339 -13.53 -2.45 34.62
C LYS A 339 -12.77 -3.70 35.05
N GLU A 340 -12.68 -4.70 34.19
CA GLU A 340 -11.88 -5.91 34.42
C GLU A 340 -10.37 -5.60 34.39
N ALA A 341 -9.91 -4.81 33.43
CA ALA A 341 -8.51 -4.38 33.34
C ALA A 341 -8.06 -3.59 34.59
N CYS A 342 -8.94 -2.78 35.18
CA CYS A 342 -8.68 -2.02 36.41
C CYS A 342 -8.58 -2.88 37.69
N LYS A 343 -8.88 -4.18 37.63
CA LYS A 343 -8.59 -5.08 38.76
C LYS A 343 -7.09 -5.33 38.93
N ASN A 344 -6.33 -5.16 37.85
CA ASN A 344 -4.87 -5.22 37.80
C ASN A 344 -4.31 -3.81 37.53
N TYR A 345 -2.98 -3.69 37.42
CA TYR A 345 -2.35 -2.43 37.03
C TYR A 345 -2.80 -2.00 35.62
N CYS A 346 -3.66 -1.00 35.55
CA CYS A 346 -4.30 -0.54 34.32
C CYS A 346 -3.52 0.63 33.71
N LYS A 347 -2.88 0.36 32.58
CA LYS A 347 -2.21 1.36 31.76
C LYS A 347 -3.06 1.72 30.54
N LEU A 348 -3.33 3.01 30.39
CA LEU A 348 -4.11 3.58 29.30
C LEU A 348 -3.21 4.39 28.37
N SER A 349 -3.32 4.18 27.06
CA SER A 349 -2.65 5.00 26.05
C SER A 349 -3.68 5.85 25.30
N ILE A 350 -3.44 7.16 25.18
CA ILE A 350 -4.35 8.08 24.51
C ILE A 350 -3.61 8.85 23.43
N ASP A 351 -4.14 8.81 22.21
CA ASP A 351 -3.63 9.60 21.09
C ASP A 351 -4.76 9.97 20.12
N ALA A 352 -4.44 10.79 19.11
CA ALA A 352 -5.38 11.27 18.12
C ALA A 352 -4.84 11.14 16.69
N THR A 353 -5.71 10.73 15.77
CA THR A 353 -5.36 10.59 14.37
C THR A 353 -6.31 11.30 13.41
N GLY A 354 -5.74 11.93 12.39
CA GLY A 354 -6.48 12.67 11.36
C GLY A 354 -6.76 11.88 10.09
N SER A 355 -7.38 12.54 9.12
CA SER A 355 -7.58 12.06 7.73
C SER A 355 -8.57 10.89 7.53
N LEU A 356 -9.25 10.46 8.59
CA LEU A 356 -10.26 9.39 8.51
C LEU A 356 -11.62 9.91 8.03
N VAL A 357 -12.01 11.11 8.47
CA VAL A 357 -13.36 11.66 8.28
C VAL A 357 -13.34 12.94 7.44
N LYS A 358 -14.36 13.10 6.57
CA LYS A 358 -14.55 14.27 5.71
C LYS A 358 -15.00 15.46 6.54
N LYS A 359 -14.49 16.65 6.20
CA LYS A 359 -15.04 17.93 6.66
C LYS A 359 -16.53 18.00 6.34
N LEU A 360 -17.32 18.46 7.31
CA LEU A 360 -18.77 18.59 7.19
C LEU A 360 -19.14 19.90 6.49
N LYS A 361 -20.21 19.87 5.69
CA LYS A 361 -20.79 21.07 5.08
C LYS A 361 -21.90 21.62 5.99
N ARG A 362 -21.77 22.86 6.46
CA ARG A 362 -22.67 23.45 7.48
C ARG A 362 -23.77 24.34 6.92
N SER A 363 -23.45 25.20 5.97
CA SER A 363 -24.36 26.27 5.53
C SER A 363 -24.68 26.20 4.04
N SER A 364 -25.71 26.96 3.64
CA SER A 364 -26.04 27.25 2.24
C SER A 364 -24.87 27.85 1.45
N LEU A 365 -24.00 28.59 2.15
CA LEU A 365 -22.72 29.13 1.64
C LEU A 365 -21.62 28.07 1.47
N LYS A 366 -21.90 26.79 1.75
CA LYS A 366 -20.97 25.65 1.64
C LYS A 366 -19.74 25.76 2.55
N LEU A 367 -19.87 26.43 3.70
CA LEU A 367 -18.81 26.46 4.72
C LEU A 367 -18.48 25.03 5.19
N LEU A 368 -17.19 24.77 5.36
CA LEU A 368 -16.65 23.48 5.79
C LEU A 368 -16.19 23.55 7.26
N SER A 369 -16.39 22.47 8.00
CA SER A 369 -15.76 22.30 9.31
C SER A 369 -14.23 22.27 9.19
N SER A 370 -13.53 22.48 10.31
CA SER A 370 -12.10 22.20 10.44
C SER A 370 -11.84 20.68 10.35
N HIS A 371 -10.56 20.30 10.42
CA HIS A 371 -10.17 18.90 10.40
C HIS A 371 -10.75 18.16 11.61
N ILE A 372 -11.40 17.03 11.35
CA ILE A 372 -11.97 16.16 12.39
C ILE A 372 -10.96 15.06 12.69
N PHE A 373 -10.56 14.98 13.95
CA PHE A 373 -9.63 13.98 14.48
C PHE A 373 -10.41 12.90 15.22
N LEU A 374 -9.90 11.68 15.15
CA LEU A 374 -10.32 10.58 15.99
C LEU A 374 -9.38 10.49 17.18
N TYR A 375 -9.90 10.64 18.37
CA TYR A 375 -9.23 10.37 19.64
C TYR A 375 -9.60 8.96 20.09
N GLU A 376 -8.61 8.19 20.53
CA GLU A 376 -8.80 6.84 21.06
C GLU A 376 -8.07 6.69 22.39
N ALA A 377 -8.71 6.01 23.32
CA ALA A 377 -8.12 5.54 24.55
C ALA A 377 -8.01 4.01 24.48
N VAL A 378 -6.81 3.46 24.66
CA VAL A 378 -6.50 2.04 24.46
C VAL A 378 -5.83 1.47 25.71
N VAL A 379 -6.36 0.38 26.25
CA VAL A 379 -5.81 -0.29 27.42
C VAL A 379 -4.95 -1.48 26.99
N SER A 380 -3.82 -1.70 27.69
CA SER A 380 -3.05 -2.93 27.60
C SER A 380 -3.55 -3.92 28.65
N THR A 381 -4.10 -5.07 28.25
CA THR A 381 -4.52 -6.11 29.21
C THR A 381 -3.37 -7.04 29.57
N THR A 382 -3.47 -7.69 30.74
CA THR A 382 -2.48 -8.65 31.25
C THR A 382 -2.28 -9.87 30.36
N PHE A 383 -3.24 -10.16 29.47
CA PHE A 383 -3.23 -11.30 28.56
C PHE A 383 -2.65 -10.97 27.17
N GLY A 384 -1.91 -9.86 27.04
CA GLY A 384 -1.33 -9.42 25.77
C GLY A 384 -2.30 -8.75 24.79
N ASN A 385 -3.61 -8.74 25.10
CA ASN A 385 -4.63 -8.19 24.21
C ASN A 385 -4.83 -6.69 24.46
N ASN A 386 -4.50 -5.87 23.46
CA ASN A 386 -4.79 -4.44 23.50
C ASN A 386 -6.20 -4.16 23.02
N MET A 387 -6.88 -3.19 23.63
CA MET A 387 -8.24 -2.85 23.23
C MET A 387 -8.56 -1.37 23.39
N THR A 388 -9.19 -0.80 22.37
CA THR A 388 -9.79 0.53 22.44
C THR A 388 -10.98 0.50 23.40
N VAL A 389 -10.99 1.38 24.40
CA VAL A 389 -12.03 1.43 25.46
C VAL A 389 -12.91 2.67 25.41
N SER A 390 -12.47 3.73 24.71
CA SER A 390 -13.28 4.92 24.47
C SER A 390 -12.83 5.68 23.22
N GLN A 391 -13.75 6.36 22.55
CA GLN A 391 -13.49 7.11 21.33
C GLN A 391 -14.20 8.46 21.27
N MET A 392 -13.57 9.43 20.62
CA MET A 392 -14.18 10.70 20.23
C MET A 392 -13.78 11.10 18.82
N LEU A 393 -14.75 11.42 17.97
CA LEU A 393 -14.49 12.28 16.81
C LEU A 393 -14.63 13.74 17.24
N SER A 394 -13.65 14.59 16.95
CA SER A 394 -13.75 16.01 17.28
C SER A 394 -13.03 16.91 16.28
N GLU A 395 -13.68 18.03 15.97
CA GLU A 395 -13.06 19.19 15.30
C GLU A 395 -12.22 20.02 16.28
N LYS A 396 -12.65 20.10 17.55
CA LYS A 396 -11.96 20.85 18.60
C LYS A 396 -10.88 19.99 19.26
N GLN A 397 -9.69 20.56 19.43
CA GLN A 397 -8.51 19.89 19.98
C GLN A 397 -8.01 20.55 21.27
N ASN A 398 -8.88 21.28 21.98
CA ASN A 398 -8.51 21.97 23.21
C ASN A 398 -8.70 21.06 24.44
N THR A 399 -8.06 21.43 25.55
CA THR A 399 -8.11 20.70 26.82
C THR A 399 -9.53 20.43 27.29
N LEU A 400 -10.42 21.43 27.22
CA LEU A 400 -11.79 21.30 27.75
C LEU A 400 -12.61 20.27 26.97
N THR A 401 -12.53 20.25 25.64
CA THR A 401 -13.26 19.28 24.81
C THR A 401 -12.78 17.84 25.08
N ILE A 402 -11.47 17.63 25.19
CA ILE A 402 -10.91 16.30 25.50
C ILE A 402 -11.28 15.89 26.93
N PHE A 403 -11.22 16.82 27.89
CA PHE A 403 -11.65 16.57 29.27
C PHE A 403 -13.12 16.18 29.36
N LEU A 404 -14.01 16.84 28.61
CA LEU A 404 -15.43 16.49 28.57
C LEU A 404 -15.65 15.07 28.08
N TRP A 405 -14.94 14.65 27.02
CA TRP A 405 -14.98 13.27 26.54
C TRP A 405 -14.55 12.25 27.61
N LEU A 406 -13.40 12.47 28.24
CA LEU A 406 -12.89 11.58 29.29
C LEU A 406 -13.82 11.56 30.52
N SER A 407 -14.34 12.72 30.93
CA SER A 407 -15.23 12.83 32.08
C SER A 407 -16.57 12.16 31.84
N GLU A 408 -17.18 12.35 30.66
CA GLU A 408 -18.42 11.64 30.28
C GLU A 408 -18.20 10.11 30.27
N TRP A 409 -17.04 9.66 29.81
CA TRP A 409 -16.69 8.23 29.87
C TRP A 409 -16.56 7.74 31.31
N MET A 410 -15.91 8.51 32.19
CA MET A 410 -15.73 8.16 33.61
C MET A 410 -17.04 8.09 34.41
N GLN A 411 -18.06 8.87 34.02
CA GLN A 411 -19.38 8.86 34.68
C GLN A 411 -20.09 7.50 34.63
N PHE A 412 -19.66 6.55 33.80
CA PHE A 412 -20.22 5.18 33.72
C PHE A 412 -19.76 4.26 34.89
N GLY A 413 -19.44 4.85 36.04
CA GLY A 413 -18.96 4.17 37.24
C GLY A 413 -17.62 3.46 37.01
N ILE A 414 -16.70 4.17 36.36
CA ILE A 414 -15.37 3.69 36.00
C ILE A 414 -14.34 4.21 37.02
N GLY A 415 -13.39 3.38 37.44
CA GLY A 415 -12.27 3.80 38.30
C GLY A 415 -11.13 4.44 37.49
N ASN A 416 -10.33 5.30 38.12
CA ASN A 416 -9.19 5.93 37.45
C ASN A 416 -8.15 4.89 37.01
N PRO A 417 -7.51 5.05 35.84
CA PRO A 417 -6.37 4.21 35.45
C PRO A 417 -5.19 4.44 36.39
N ASN A 418 -4.35 3.42 36.58
CA ASN A 418 -3.12 3.56 37.35
C ASN A 418 -2.09 4.42 36.60
N GLU A 419 -2.02 4.29 35.27
CA GLU A 419 -1.08 5.02 34.41
C GLU A 419 -1.73 5.45 33.10
N VAL A 420 -1.42 6.66 32.64
CA VAL A 420 -1.84 7.18 31.34
C VAL A 420 -0.63 7.66 30.56
N VAL A 421 -0.47 7.16 29.32
CA VAL A 421 0.57 7.62 28.39
C VAL A 421 -0.08 8.35 27.22
N CYS A 422 0.41 9.54 26.91
CA CYS A 422 -0.01 10.29 25.72
C CYS A 422 1.16 11.06 25.10
N ASP A 423 0.95 11.60 23.91
CA ASP A 423 1.92 12.50 23.28
C ASP A 423 2.13 13.78 24.11
N TYR A 424 3.21 14.52 23.80
CA TYR A 424 3.54 15.84 24.38
C TYR A 424 2.59 16.95 23.88
N SER A 425 1.28 16.68 23.85
CA SER A 425 0.24 17.65 23.55
C SER A 425 -0.25 18.25 24.87
N LYS A 426 -0.05 19.56 25.05
CA LYS A 426 -0.57 20.27 26.24
C LYS A 426 -2.08 20.13 26.41
N ALA A 427 -2.81 19.97 25.29
CA ALA A 427 -4.24 19.75 25.32
C ALA A 427 -4.59 18.37 25.91
N LEU A 428 -3.90 17.31 25.48
CA LEU A 428 -4.07 15.95 26.04
C LEU A 428 -3.63 15.89 27.49
N LEU A 429 -2.42 16.35 27.81
CA LEU A 429 -1.87 16.35 29.17
C LEU A 429 -2.77 17.12 30.15
N GLY A 430 -3.28 18.29 29.72
CA GLY A 430 -4.17 19.08 30.55
C GLY A 430 -5.53 18.40 30.75
N ALA A 431 -5.98 17.61 29.79
CA ALA A 431 -7.26 16.93 29.87
C ALA A 431 -7.17 15.67 30.73
N THR A 432 -6.10 14.88 30.58
CA THR A 432 -5.86 13.67 31.37
C THR A 432 -5.58 14.00 32.83
N SER A 433 -4.80 15.06 33.10
CA SER A 433 -4.59 15.56 34.46
C SER A 433 -5.90 15.95 35.14
N ARG A 434 -6.76 16.70 34.43
CA ARG A 434 -8.07 17.07 34.99
C ARG A 434 -9.02 15.88 35.16
N ALA A 435 -9.04 14.95 34.20
CA ALA A 435 -9.96 13.81 34.22
C ALA A 435 -9.59 12.74 35.25
N PHE A 436 -8.30 12.49 35.48
CA PHE A 436 -7.82 11.36 36.27
C PHE A 436 -7.09 11.75 37.58
N CYS A 437 -6.80 13.04 37.79
CA CYS A 437 -6.10 13.55 38.98
C CYS A 437 -6.87 14.71 39.63
N ASP A 438 -8.15 14.49 39.94
CA ASP A 438 -9.01 15.39 40.73
C ASP A 438 -9.07 16.84 40.21
N GLY A 439 -9.09 17.03 38.89
CA GLY A 439 -9.20 18.36 38.29
C GLY A 439 -7.90 19.19 38.28
N SER A 440 -6.77 18.59 38.68
CA SER A 440 -5.46 19.25 38.77
C SER A 440 -5.01 19.88 37.45
N SER A 441 -4.24 20.97 37.54
CA SER A 441 -3.49 21.49 36.40
C SER A 441 -2.20 20.69 36.22
N ILE A 442 -1.60 20.72 35.02
CA ILE A 442 -0.31 20.05 34.77
C ILE A 442 0.77 20.58 35.74
N SER A 443 0.81 21.90 35.95
CA SER A 443 1.79 22.53 36.85
C SER A 443 1.61 22.07 38.30
N SER A 444 0.37 22.01 38.79
CA SER A 444 0.08 21.50 40.14
C SER A 444 0.39 20.01 40.25
N TYR A 445 0.07 19.21 39.24
CA TYR A 445 0.43 17.79 39.20
C TYR A 445 1.95 17.58 39.28
N VAL A 446 2.73 18.34 38.50
CA VAL A 446 4.20 18.26 38.49
C VAL A 446 4.79 18.70 39.83
N GLU A 447 4.25 19.75 40.44
CA GLU A 447 4.68 20.21 41.76
C GLU A 447 4.44 19.14 42.83
N ASN A 448 3.23 18.57 42.90
CA ASN A 448 2.90 17.52 43.87
C ASN A 448 3.77 16.26 43.68
N CYS A 449 4.08 15.88 42.43
CA CYS A 449 5.02 14.80 42.16
C CYS A 449 6.44 15.14 42.66
N PHE A 450 6.90 16.36 42.44
CA PHE A 450 8.21 16.80 42.92
C PHE A 450 8.29 16.81 44.44
N MET A 451 7.26 17.30 45.12
CA MET A 451 7.15 17.29 46.57
C MET A 451 7.20 15.89 47.16
N ALA A 452 6.50 14.94 46.52
CA ALA A 452 6.55 13.54 46.89
C ALA A 452 7.97 12.94 46.74
N LEU A 453 8.71 13.32 45.68
CA LEU A 453 10.11 12.90 45.50
C LEU A 453 11.05 13.46 46.57
N MET A 454 10.76 14.64 47.09
CA MET A 454 11.52 15.28 48.17
C MET A 454 11.19 14.70 49.56
N GLY A 455 10.30 13.71 49.64
CA GLY A 455 9.93 13.05 50.89
C GLY A 455 8.94 13.84 51.75
N HIS A 456 8.30 14.89 51.21
CA HIS A 456 7.22 15.58 51.90
C HIS A 456 5.94 14.73 51.91
N GLU A 457 5.17 14.80 53.01
CA GLU A 457 3.89 14.09 53.20
C GLU A 457 2.74 14.67 52.35
N GLU A 458 2.93 14.84 51.05
CA GLU A 458 1.87 15.24 50.13
C GLU A 458 1.14 14.02 49.55
N ARG A 459 -0.17 14.17 49.32
CA ARG A 459 -0.98 13.13 48.70
C ARG A 459 -0.54 12.94 47.23
N LEU A 460 0.06 11.78 46.95
CA LEU A 460 0.41 11.37 45.59
C LEU A 460 -0.83 11.47 44.67
N PRO A 461 -0.69 12.00 43.43
CA PRO A 461 -1.80 12.03 42.47
C PRO A 461 -2.42 10.65 42.24
N CYS A 462 -3.71 10.61 41.89
CA CYS A 462 -4.43 9.34 41.73
C CYS A 462 -4.03 8.51 40.50
N CYS A 463 -3.36 9.12 39.52
CA CYS A 463 -2.97 8.48 38.27
C CYS A 463 -1.56 8.91 37.87
N TYR A 464 -0.74 7.96 37.41
CA TYR A 464 0.58 8.25 36.89
C TYR A 464 0.51 8.76 35.43
N LEU A 465 0.65 10.07 35.24
CA LEU A 465 0.70 10.68 33.92
C LEU A 465 2.10 10.58 33.32
N ARG A 466 2.19 10.02 32.13
CA ARG A 466 3.44 9.89 31.36
C ARG A 466 3.31 10.41 29.94
N ILE A 467 4.43 10.87 29.40
CA ILE A 467 4.58 11.28 28.02
C ILE A 467 5.24 10.16 27.24
N ASP A 468 4.76 9.91 26.02
CA ASP A 468 5.42 9.02 25.10
C ASP A 468 6.89 9.44 24.86
N VAL A 469 7.79 8.55 25.27
CA VAL A 469 9.24 8.68 25.14
C VAL A 469 9.64 8.89 23.68
N ALA A 470 8.94 8.25 22.73
CA ALA A 470 9.22 8.44 21.31
C ALA A 470 8.97 9.88 20.86
N HIS A 471 7.89 10.46 21.37
CA HIS A 471 7.54 11.84 21.09
C HIS A 471 8.55 12.83 21.70
N VAL A 472 9.04 12.56 22.93
CA VAL A 472 10.08 13.38 23.58
C VAL A 472 11.38 13.38 22.76
N ILE A 473 11.88 12.20 22.36
CA ILE A 473 13.06 12.09 21.51
C ILE A 473 12.87 12.81 20.17
N LYS A 474 11.67 12.69 19.57
CA LYS A 474 11.33 13.34 18.30
C LYS A 474 11.31 14.86 18.42
N ILE A 475 10.80 15.41 19.51
CA ILE A 475 10.84 16.86 19.80
C ILE A 475 12.30 17.30 19.93
N PHE A 476 13.09 16.60 20.72
CA PHE A 476 14.50 16.93 20.93
C PHE A 476 15.32 16.87 19.63
N CYS A 477 15.10 15.83 18.81
CA CYS A 477 15.73 15.67 17.50
C CYS A 477 15.37 16.77 16.49
N ARG A 478 14.32 17.55 16.72
CA ARG A 478 13.84 18.63 15.84
C ARG A 478 14.30 20.03 16.28
N LEU A 479 15.02 20.14 17.40
CA LEU A 479 15.61 21.40 17.83
C LEU A 479 16.56 21.93 16.75
N LYS A 480 16.41 23.21 16.39
CA LYS A 480 17.10 23.82 15.25
C LYS A 480 18.63 23.68 15.37
N CYS A 481 19.18 23.90 16.55
CA CYS A 481 20.62 23.76 16.86
C CYS A 481 21.16 22.33 16.66
N LEU A 482 20.29 21.29 16.64
CA LEU A 482 20.66 19.89 16.38
C LEU A 482 20.27 19.40 14.97
N THR A 483 19.83 20.30 14.08
CA THR A 483 19.47 19.97 12.69
C THR A 483 20.56 20.39 11.71
N GLY A 484 20.72 19.63 10.61
CA GLY A 484 21.74 19.88 9.58
C GLY A 484 22.84 18.83 9.52
N VAL A 485 23.56 18.77 8.39
CA VAL A 485 24.60 17.75 8.14
C VAL A 485 25.83 17.96 9.05
N ARG A 486 26.15 19.22 9.37
CA ARG A 486 27.28 19.61 10.24
C ARG A 486 27.12 19.13 11.69
N ASN A 487 25.89 19.08 12.19
CA ASN A 487 25.61 18.77 13.59
C ASN A 487 25.18 17.30 13.81
N LYS A 488 25.43 16.43 12.83
CA LYS A 488 25.02 15.01 12.90
C LYS A 488 25.69 14.29 14.07
N THR A 489 26.96 14.57 14.33
CA THR A 489 27.77 14.00 15.40
C THR A 489 27.28 14.47 16.77
N LEU A 490 27.12 15.79 16.94
CA LEU A 490 26.52 16.42 18.12
C LEU A 490 25.12 15.88 18.43
N LYS A 491 24.29 15.71 17.41
CA LYS A 491 22.95 15.14 17.54
C LYS A 491 22.99 13.71 18.08
N GLU A 492 23.89 12.86 17.58
CA GLU A 492 24.01 11.48 18.09
C GLU A 492 24.46 11.46 19.56
N PHE A 493 25.36 12.35 19.98
CA PHE A 493 25.78 12.48 21.37
C PHE A 493 24.63 12.97 22.29
N TYR A 494 24.03 14.12 21.98
CA TYR A 494 23.02 14.73 22.86
C TYR A 494 21.69 13.98 22.89
N VAL A 495 21.27 13.33 21.80
CA VAL A 495 20.07 12.48 21.83
C VAL A 495 20.28 11.24 22.71
N ARG A 496 21.50 10.69 22.74
CA ARG A 496 21.86 9.58 23.63
C ARG A 496 22.11 10.02 25.08
N SER A 497 22.49 11.28 25.27
CA SER A 497 22.56 11.89 26.61
C SER A 497 21.15 12.09 27.18
N LEU A 498 20.19 12.55 26.38
CA LEU A 498 18.78 12.65 26.76
C LEU A 498 18.20 11.30 27.20
N ARG A 499 18.63 10.19 26.61
CA ARG A 499 18.25 8.84 27.07
C ARG A 499 18.58 8.64 28.54
N LEU A 500 19.75 9.08 29.01
CA LEU A 500 20.17 8.89 30.41
C LEU A 500 19.17 9.58 31.36
N LEU A 501 18.74 10.79 31.01
CA LEU A 501 17.67 11.51 31.73
C LEU A 501 16.33 10.77 31.67
N LEU A 502 15.94 10.27 30.49
CA LEU A 502 14.69 9.50 30.31
C LEU A 502 14.67 8.24 31.20
N SER A 503 15.82 7.60 31.38
CA SER A 503 15.94 6.37 32.17
C SER A 503 16.15 6.58 33.67
N SER A 504 16.38 7.81 34.14
CA SER A 504 16.66 8.08 35.56
C SER A 504 15.52 7.61 36.46
N GLU A 505 15.84 6.78 37.46
CA GLU A 505 14.84 6.15 38.34
C GLU A 505 14.63 6.90 39.66
N ASN A 506 15.47 7.89 39.97
CA ASN A 506 15.35 8.73 41.15
C ASN A 506 15.81 10.18 40.87
N LEU A 507 15.48 11.09 41.79
CA LEU A 507 15.74 12.51 41.63
C LEU A 507 17.24 12.84 41.57
N PHE A 508 18.06 12.13 42.36
CA PHE A 508 19.51 12.30 42.39
C PHE A 508 20.17 11.96 41.05
N GLU A 509 19.86 10.78 40.49
CA GLU A 509 20.36 10.33 39.19
C GLU A 509 19.97 11.31 38.07
N PHE A 510 18.72 11.79 38.10
CA PHE A 510 18.25 12.80 37.15
C PHE A 510 19.05 14.10 37.26
N GLY A 511 19.25 14.61 38.49
CA GLY A 511 20.02 15.82 38.74
C GLY A 511 21.47 15.69 38.27
N TYR A 512 22.11 14.58 38.63
CA TYR A 512 23.49 14.26 38.26
C TYR A 512 23.71 14.23 36.74
N TYR A 513 22.85 13.53 35.99
CA TYR A 513 22.99 13.51 34.53
C TYR A 513 22.62 14.85 33.89
N LEU A 514 21.68 15.60 34.46
CA LEU A 514 21.31 16.91 33.93
C LEU A 514 22.47 17.90 34.09
N GLU A 515 23.13 17.90 35.25
CA GLU A 515 24.33 18.70 35.50
C GLU A 515 25.46 18.35 34.52
N ALA A 516 25.74 17.06 34.36
CA ALA A 516 26.77 16.60 33.43
C ALA A 516 26.48 17.03 31.98
N VAL A 517 25.23 16.91 31.54
CA VAL A 517 24.80 17.32 30.19
C VAL A 517 24.91 18.83 30.01
N LEU A 518 24.44 19.63 30.97
CA LEU A 518 24.50 21.08 30.89
C LEU A 518 25.94 21.60 30.96
N THR A 519 26.79 20.99 31.79
CA THR A 519 28.22 21.32 31.88
C THR A 519 28.90 21.14 30.52
N VAL A 520 28.69 20.01 29.83
CA VAL A 520 29.25 19.77 28.49
C VAL A 520 28.68 20.73 27.44
N ILE A 521 27.39 21.06 27.53
CA ILE A 521 26.73 22.00 26.60
C ILE A 521 27.35 23.40 26.68
N MET A 522 27.69 23.87 27.88
CA MET A 522 28.08 25.25 28.16
C MET A 522 29.60 25.49 28.19
N SER A 523 30.42 24.43 28.18
CA SER A 523 31.88 24.56 28.25
C SER A 523 32.49 24.74 26.86
N GLU A 524 33.16 25.88 26.62
CA GLU A 524 33.84 26.16 25.34
C GLU A 524 35.12 25.33 25.16
N THR A 525 35.76 24.96 26.27
CA THR A 525 36.96 24.12 26.34
C THR A 525 36.71 22.85 27.15
N ASP A 526 37.37 21.75 26.82
CA ASP A 526 37.42 20.51 27.61
C ASP A 526 38.86 19.95 27.67
N GLY A 527 39.04 18.78 28.28
CA GLY A 527 40.34 18.15 28.49
C GLY A 527 40.93 18.37 29.89
N TRP A 528 42.25 18.56 29.98
CA TRP A 528 42.98 18.81 31.23
C TRP A 528 42.85 20.27 31.64
N ILE A 529 42.87 20.56 32.94
CA ILE A 529 42.80 21.93 33.45
C ILE A 529 44.02 22.71 32.96
N GLU A 530 43.79 23.94 32.49
CA GLU A 530 44.87 24.87 32.12
C GLU A 530 45.78 25.07 33.35
N ASP A 531 47.06 24.75 33.23
CA ASP A 531 48.09 24.72 34.31
C ASP A 531 48.09 23.52 35.28
N ASP A 532 47.23 22.52 35.09
CA ASP A 532 47.27 21.25 35.85
C ASP A 532 47.01 20.03 34.95
N SER A 533 48.09 19.37 34.54
CA SER A 533 48.05 18.18 33.68
C SER A 533 47.61 16.89 34.36
N HIS A 534 47.35 16.90 35.68
CA HIS A 534 46.93 15.73 36.44
C HIS A 534 45.42 15.72 36.71
N ASN A 535 44.75 16.86 36.56
CA ASN A 535 43.32 17.00 36.80
C ASN A 535 42.53 17.36 35.53
N LYS A 536 41.51 16.55 35.24
CA LYS A 536 40.56 16.82 34.15
C LYS A 536 39.56 17.89 34.54
N THR A 537 39.20 18.73 33.58
CA THR A 537 38.09 19.70 33.72
C THR A 537 36.78 19.00 34.07
N PRO A 538 35.84 19.67 34.76
CA PRO A 538 34.48 19.16 35.00
C PRO A 538 33.75 18.75 33.70
N ALA A 539 33.98 19.50 32.62
CA ALA A 539 33.45 19.22 31.28
C ALA A 539 33.95 17.87 30.73
N GLU A 540 35.26 17.60 30.85
CA GLU A 540 35.85 16.34 30.39
C GLU A 540 35.37 15.15 31.21
N LYS A 541 35.33 15.29 32.55
CA LYS A 541 34.79 14.25 33.45
C LYS A 541 33.33 13.93 33.11
N SER A 542 32.52 14.95 32.88
CA SER A 542 31.11 14.80 32.51
C SER A 542 30.94 14.13 31.13
N ARG A 543 31.77 14.50 30.16
CA ARG A 543 31.77 13.92 28.81
C ARG A 543 32.14 12.43 28.84
N GLU A 544 33.21 12.07 29.55
CA GLU A 544 33.65 10.67 29.71
C GLU A 544 32.58 9.83 30.40
N ASN A 545 31.99 10.36 31.47
CA ASN A 545 30.90 9.71 32.19
C ASN A 545 29.70 9.40 31.28
N ILE A 546 29.22 10.41 30.55
CA ILE A 546 28.12 10.25 29.58
C ILE A 546 28.47 9.21 28.52
N LEU A 547 29.67 9.26 27.93
CA LEU A 547 30.10 8.30 26.92
C LEU A 547 30.17 6.87 27.47
N ASN A 548 30.70 6.69 28.67
CA ASN A 548 30.81 5.39 29.32
C ASN A 548 29.44 4.77 29.59
N LYS A 549 28.47 5.57 30.07
CA LYS A 549 27.08 5.13 30.26
C LYS A 549 26.40 4.83 28.92
N ILE A 550 26.68 5.59 27.85
CA ILE A 550 26.17 5.29 26.49
C ILE A 550 26.72 3.96 25.96
N LYS A 551 28.00 3.64 26.22
CA LYS A 551 28.63 2.38 25.82
C LYS A 551 28.07 1.17 26.58
N GLY A 552 27.46 1.38 27.75
CA GLY A 552 26.94 0.32 28.61
C GLY A 552 28.04 -0.36 29.44
N LEU A 553 29.11 0.35 29.77
CA LEU A 553 30.16 -0.14 30.66
C LEU A 553 29.69 -0.05 32.13
N PRO A 554 29.94 -1.07 32.97
CA PRO A 554 29.63 -1.01 34.40
C PRO A 554 30.49 0.04 35.11
N GLU A 555 29.98 0.55 36.23
CA GLU A 555 30.65 1.57 37.05
C GLU A 555 32.07 1.15 37.44
N GLN A 556 33.05 1.99 37.10
CA GLN A 556 34.24 2.12 37.93
C GLN A 556 33.87 3.15 39.00
N TYR A 557 33.56 2.68 40.21
CA TYR A 557 33.48 3.55 41.37
C TYR A 557 34.86 4.17 41.58
N GLY A 558 35.03 5.41 41.13
CA GLY A 558 35.86 6.37 41.82
C GLY A 558 34.90 7.27 42.58
N PHE A 559 34.76 7.04 43.88
CA PHE A 559 34.22 8.05 44.79
C PHE A 559 34.99 9.35 44.50
N ILE A 560 34.30 10.39 44.02
CA ILE A 560 34.81 11.74 44.20
C ILE A 560 34.49 12.05 45.66
N ASP A 561 35.46 11.77 46.52
CA ASP A 561 35.51 12.32 47.86
C ASP A 561 35.65 13.84 47.71
N GLY A 562 34.60 14.58 48.06
CA GLY A 562 34.53 16.02 47.80
C GLY A 562 33.15 16.67 47.75
N LEU A 563 32.06 16.00 48.16
CA LEU A 563 30.86 16.69 48.62
C LEU A 563 30.80 16.55 50.15
N GLN A 564 31.49 17.46 50.83
CA GLN A 564 31.15 17.75 52.22
C GLN A 564 29.71 18.28 52.25
N SER A 565 28.85 17.57 52.95
CA SER A 565 27.62 18.12 53.51
C SER A 565 28.01 19.32 54.37
N THR A 566 27.77 20.53 53.86
CA THR A 566 27.65 21.71 54.71
C THR A 566 26.17 21.84 55.01
N ASP A 567 25.78 21.36 56.19
CA ASP A 567 24.65 21.92 56.91
C ASP A 567 25.01 23.40 57.15
N ASP A 568 24.47 24.30 56.35
CA ASP A 568 24.50 25.73 56.64
C ASP A 568 23.12 26.32 56.37
N ASP A 569 22.45 26.62 57.49
CA ASP A 569 21.38 27.62 57.57
C ASP A 569 21.88 28.92 56.93
N TYR A 570 21.37 29.27 55.75
CA TYR A 570 21.42 30.64 55.24
C TYR A 570 20.02 31.17 55.06
N ALA A 571 19.59 31.92 56.08
CA ALA A 571 18.55 32.92 55.95
C ALA A 571 18.98 33.96 54.90
N ILE A 572 18.19 34.11 53.84
CA ILE A 572 18.34 35.21 52.88
C ILE A 572 17.30 36.27 53.24
N GLU A 573 17.80 37.40 53.74
CA GLU A 573 17.02 38.61 53.94
C GLU A 573 16.49 39.15 52.61
N ASP A 574 15.23 39.57 52.70
CA ASP A 574 14.40 40.12 51.66
C ASP A 574 14.87 41.52 51.23
N ASN A 575 14.86 41.80 49.92
CA ASN A 575 14.34 43.07 49.38
C ASN A 575 14.30 43.09 47.84
N ASN A 576 13.11 42.76 47.34
CA ASN A 576 12.32 43.46 46.30
C ASN A 576 12.97 43.77 44.92
N VAL A 577 12.44 43.19 43.84
CA VAL A 577 11.33 43.75 43.02
C VAL A 577 10.63 42.65 42.18
N GLU A 578 9.32 42.50 42.46
CA GLU A 578 8.15 42.10 41.63
C GLU A 578 7.98 40.68 41.03
N LEU A 579 7.23 39.87 41.79
CA LEU A 579 6.11 38.97 41.44
C LEU A 579 6.16 38.20 40.10
N LEU A 580 6.49 36.89 40.18
CA LEU A 580 5.87 35.80 39.40
C LEU A 580 6.17 34.47 40.12
N SER A 581 5.15 33.88 40.75
CA SER A 581 5.13 32.61 41.50
C SER A 581 6.34 31.66 41.25
N SER A 582 7.28 31.62 42.20
CA SER A 582 8.45 30.74 42.13
C SER A 582 8.06 29.28 42.38
N ASN A 583 7.96 28.50 41.31
CA ASN A 583 7.74 27.05 41.33
C ASN A 583 9.00 26.32 41.87
N ARG A 584 8.88 25.35 42.79
CA ARG A 584 10.04 24.68 43.43
C ARG A 584 10.83 23.81 42.44
N VAL A 585 10.15 23.23 41.45
CA VAL A 585 10.84 22.55 40.33
C VAL A 585 11.72 23.53 39.58
N GLN A 586 11.28 24.77 39.37
CA GLN A 586 12.11 25.79 38.74
C GLN A 586 13.34 26.14 39.59
N GLN A 587 13.19 26.23 40.91
CA GLN A 587 14.32 26.47 41.83
C GLN A 587 15.35 25.34 41.76
N TYR A 588 14.91 24.08 41.78
CA TYR A 588 15.77 22.90 41.63
C TYR A 588 16.50 22.87 40.28
N LEU A 589 15.82 23.19 39.17
CA LEU A 589 16.46 23.25 37.86
C LEU A 589 17.45 24.41 37.74
N ASN A 590 17.16 25.54 38.39
CA ASN A 590 18.06 26.70 38.41
C ASN A 590 19.32 26.41 39.22
N SER A 591 19.24 25.71 40.35
CA SER A 591 20.44 25.35 41.12
C SER A 591 21.37 24.44 40.31
N ILE A 592 20.83 23.44 39.61
CA ILE A 592 21.62 22.59 38.70
C ILE A 592 22.25 23.41 37.57
N TYR A 593 21.50 24.37 37.01
CA TYR A 593 22.00 25.24 35.94
C TYR A 593 23.16 26.12 36.41
N GLU A 594 23.03 26.79 37.56
CA GLU A 594 24.10 27.62 38.12
C GLU A 594 25.33 26.78 38.48
N GLN A 595 25.15 25.58 39.05
CA GLN A 595 26.26 24.66 39.30
C GLN A 595 26.97 24.25 38.00
N SER A 596 26.21 23.88 36.98
CA SER A 596 26.75 23.52 35.66
C SER A 596 27.50 24.68 35.00
N LYS A 597 27.01 25.91 35.21
CA LYS A 597 27.62 27.13 34.71
C LYS A 597 28.95 27.40 35.42
N THR A 598 29.01 27.27 36.74
CA THR A 598 30.25 27.33 37.52
C THR A 598 31.26 26.29 37.03
N ASN A 599 30.83 25.04 36.85
CA ASN A 599 31.66 23.96 36.31
C ASN A 599 32.21 24.28 34.90
N SER A 600 31.42 24.97 34.06
CA SER A 600 31.81 25.33 32.70
C SER A 600 32.84 26.48 32.60
N LEU A 601 33.06 27.23 33.68
CA LEU A 601 34.06 28.31 33.72
C LEU A 601 35.50 27.78 33.83
N VAL A 602 35.68 26.52 34.22
CA VAL A 602 37.00 25.88 34.33
C VAL A 602 37.56 25.61 32.93
N LYS A 603 38.64 26.31 32.57
CA LYS A 603 39.26 26.22 31.25
C LYS A 603 40.07 24.95 31.08
N GLY A 604 39.97 24.38 29.88
CA GLY A 604 40.67 23.18 29.47
C GLY A 604 41.73 23.44 28.41
N ASP A 605 42.62 22.45 28.22
CA ASP A 605 43.74 22.49 27.27
C ASP A 605 43.32 22.41 25.78
N ARG A 606 42.03 22.18 25.47
CA ARG A 606 41.52 22.15 24.09
C ARG A 606 40.09 22.66 23.95
N LEU A 607 39.72 23.05 22.74
CA LEU A 607 38.35 23.42 22.39
C LEU A 607 37.42 22.20 22.45
N SER A 608 36.24 22.37 23.04
CA SER A 608 35.25 21.31 23.11
C SER A 608 34.50 21.17 21.79
N ALA A 609 34.58 19.98 21.19
CA ALA A 609 33.77 19.63 20.03
C ALA A 609 32.27 19.50 20.34
N TYR A 610 31.88 19.61 21.62
CA TYR A 610 30.51 19.44 22.12
C TYR A 610 29.84 20.75 22.51
N TYR A 611 30.59 21.86 22.59
CA TYR A 611 30.06 23.18 22.95
C TYR A 611 28.86 23.58 22.09
N LEU A 612 27.69 23.80 22.73
CA LEU A 612 26.44 24.17 22.06
C LEU A 612 25.51 24.94 23.01
N PRO A 613 25.90 26.14 23.49
CA PRO A 613 25.21 26.83 24.59
C PRO A 613 23.73 27.14 24.29
N GLU A 614 23.36 27.33 23.02
CA GLU A 614 21.97 27.49 22.58
C GLU A 614 21.05 26.32 23.00
N LEU A 615 21.60 25.11 23.17
CA LEU A 615 20.85 23.92 23.55
C LEU A 615 20.43 23.94 25.04
N ALA A 616 21.18 24.61 25.91
CA ALA A 616 20.94 24.60 27.36
C ALA A 616 19.52 25.06 27.72
N ASN A 617 19.08 26.18 27.15
CA ASN A 617 17.74 26.73 27.36
C ASN A 617 16.62 25.78 26.87
N HIS A 618 16.89 25.01 25.80
CA HIS A 618 15.95 24.03 25.30
C HIS A 618 15.84 22.79 26.21
N VAL A 619 16.97 22.32 26.75
CA VAL A 619 17.02 21.22 27.72
C VAL A 619 16.26 21.61 28.99
N LEU A 620 16.58 22.74 29.60
CA LEU A 620 15.91 23.24 30.80
C LEU A 620 14.40 23.39 30.62
N ARG A 621 13.96 23.89 29.46
CA ARG A 621 12.53 24.04 29.15
C ARG A 621 11.79 22.71 29.18
N ILE A 622 12.38 21.64 28.67
CA ILE A 622 11.77 20.30 28.66
C ILE A 622 11.84 19.68 30.06
N CYS A 623 12.91 19.94 30.81
CA CYS A 623 13.09 19.47 32.20
C CYS A 623 12.09 20.05 33.20
N LYS A 624 11.39 21.16 32.91
CA LYS A 624 10.29 21.64 33.78
C LYS A 624 9.19 20.60 34.02
N GLU A 625 9.07 19.61 33.13
CA GLU A 625 8.07 18.56 33.20
C GLU A 625 8.72 17.17 33.33
N PHE A 626 9.95 17.09 33.86
CA PHE A 626 10.69 15.83 34.00
C PHE A 626 9.91 14.70 34.71
N PRO A 627 9.03 14.95 35.71
CA PRO A 627 8.28 13.85 36.33
C PRO A 627 7.31 13.16 35.37
N LEU A 628 6.95 13.80 34.25
CA LEU A 628 6.05 13.24 33.24
C LEU A 628 6.75 12.39 32.18
N TRP A 629 8.05 12.56 31.95
CA TRP A 629 8.75 11.85 30.86
C TRP A 629 9.95 11.01 31.29
N THR A 630 10.38 11.13 32.54
CA THR A 630 11.45 10.29 33.14
C THR A 630 10.86 9.12 33.94
N ASN A 631 11.71 8.30 34.54
CA ASN A 631 11.31 7.17 35.38
C ASN A 631 11.34 7.47 36.88
N VAL A 632 11.63 8.71 37.28
CA VAL A 632 11.79 9.11 38.68
C VAL A 632 10.57 8.80 39.56
N MET A 633 9.36 8.84 38.98
CA MET A 633 8.11 8.56 39.70
C MET A 633 7.70 7.08 39.68
N ARG A 634 8.42 6.21 38.94
CA ARG A 634 8.02 4.82 38.66
C ARG A 634 7.80 4.02 39.94
N THR A 635 8.71 4.14 40.90
CA THR A 635 8.67 3.41 42.18
C THR A 635 7.50 3.87 43.05
N MET A 636 7.25 5.18 43.13
CA MET A 636 6.16 5.76 43.91
C MET A 636 4.78 5.30 43.41
N PHE A 637 4.58 5.27 42.09
CA PHE A 637 3.33 4.80 41.47
C PHE A 637 3.27 3.27 41.29
N LYS A 638 4.32 2.53 41.70
CA LYS A 638 4.43 1.07 41.55
C LYS A 638 4.22 0.59 40.12
N SER A 639 4.73 1.35 39.13
CA SER A 639 4.57 1.02 37.72
C SER A 639 5.45 -0.16 37.30
N PRO A 640 4.88 -1.22 36.68
CA PRO A 640 5.67 -2.33 36.14
C PRO A 640 6.38 -1.93 34.83
N TYR A 641 6.05 -0.77 34.24
CA TYR A 641 6.57 -0.36 32.94
C TYR A 641 7.78 0.56 33.08
N THR A 642 8.91 0.12 32.52
CA THR A 642 10.14 0.92 32.50
C THR A 642 9.96 2.20 31.68
N ASN A 643 9.29 2.18 30.52
CA ASN A 643 9.12 3.37 29.68
C ASN A 643 7.65 3.72 29.40
N GLY A 644 7.36 5.01 29.34
CA GLY A 644 6.08 5.54 28.88
C GLY A 644 5.99 5.42 27.36
N SER A 645 5.37 4.34 26.87
CA SER A 645 5.16 4.12 25.43
C SER A 645 3.67 4.08 25.10
N SER A 646 3.29 4.82 24.05
CA SER A 646 1.95 4.85 23.44
C SER A 646 1.87 3.95 22.19
N ALA A 647 2.84 3.06 21.96
CA ALA A 647 2.90 2.20 20.77
C ALA A 647 1.63 1.37 20.54
N VAL A 648 0.91 1.06 21.61
CA VAL A 648 -0.37 0.34 21.58
C VAL A 648 -1.44 1.10 20.79
N VAL A 649 -1.63 2.41 21.03
CA VAL A 649 -2.63 3.20 20.30
C VAL A 649 -2.18 3.52 18.87
N GLU A 650 -0.88 3.72 18.64
CA GLU A 650 -0.30 3.85 17.29
C GLU A 650 -0.54 2.59 16.44
N ASN A 651 -0.40 1.41 17.04
CA ASN A 651 -0.69 0.14 16.39
C ASN A 651 -2.18 -0.04 16.10
N ASP A 652 -3.07 0.36 17.01
CA ASP A 652 -4.51 0.34 16.77
C ASP A 652 -4.90 1.25 15.59
N PHE A 653 -4.38 2.47 15.55
CA PHE A 653 -4.55 3.37 14.40
C PHE A 653 -4.02 2.78 13.09
N LYS A 654 -2.90 2.06 13.15
CA LYS A 654 -2.35 1.37 11.99
C LYS A 654 -3.29 0.27 11.53
N GLU A 655 -3.78 -0.58 12.42
CA GLU A 655 -4.74 -1.65 12.14
C GLU A 655 -6.04 -1.09 11.55
N LEU A 656 -6.62 -0.06 12.19
CA LEU A 656 -7.79 0.65 11.71
C LEU A 656 -7.59 1.14 10.27
N LYS A 657 -6.42 1.70 9.97
CA LYS A 657 -6.10 2.27 8.67
C LYS A 657 -5.75 1.25 7.59
N SER A 658 -5.08 0.16 7.93
CA SER A 658 -4.51 -0.78 6.97
C SER A 658 -5.36 -2.04 6.78
N GLN A 659 -6.08 -2.46 7.82
CA GLN A 659 -6.88 -3.68 7.83
C GLN A 659 -8.38 -3.35 7.81
N ILE A 660 -8.90 -2.68 8.83
CA ILE A 660 -10.35 -2.43 8.99
C ILE A 660 -10.88 -1.54 7.85
N LEU A 661 -10.18 -0.46 7.53
CA LEU A 661 -10.55 0.48 6.47
C LEU A 661 -9.83 0.24 5.15
N ARG A 662 -9.20 -0.94 4.96
CA ARG A 662 -8.40 -1.28 3.77
C ARG A 662 -9.12 -0.96 2.46
N PHE A 663 -10.38 -1.35 2.38
CA PHE A 663 -11.20 -1.18 1.18
C PHE A 663 -12.03 0.11 1.20
N GLU A 664 -11.83 1.01 2.16
CA GLU A 664 -12.60 2.23 2.26
C GLU A 664 -11.90 3.43 1.61
N VAL A 665 -12.70 4.26 0.95
CA VAL A 665 -12.20 5.53 0.43
C VAL A 665 -12.18 6.53 1.57
N ARG A 666 -10.97 6.85 2.02
CA ARG A 666 -10.71 7.88 3.03
C ARG A 666 -10.42 9.23 2.36
N PRO A 667 -10.80 10.35 2.99
CA PRO A 667 -11.66 10.43 4.17
C PRO A 667 -13.10 9.99 3.85
N MET A 668 -13.81 9.36 4.80
CA MET A 668 -15.21 8.94 4.67
C MET A 668 -16.16 9.85 5.47
N SER A 669 -17.48 9.71 5.35
CA SER A 669 -18.39 10.55 6.15
C SER A 669 -18.46 10.07 7.60
N ALA A 670 -18.61 10.98 8.56
CA ALA A 670 -18.51 10.69 10.00
C ALA A 670 -19.43 9.54 10.45
N ASP A 671 -20.68 9.55 9.97
CA ASP A 671 -21.67 8.53 10.24
C ASP A 671 -21.26 7.13 9.75
N ARG A 672 -20.70 7.03 8.54
CA ARG A 672 -20.23 5.74 8.03
C ARG A 672 -19.01 5.27 8.80
N PHE A 673 -18.10 6.19 9.12
CA PHE A 673 -16.91 5.88 9.89
C PHE A 673 -17.28 5.30 11.26
N ILE A 674 -18.12 6.00 12.05
CA ILE A 674 -18.51 5.58 13.40
C ILE A 674 -19.16 4.20 13.36
N ILE A 675 -20.09 3.95 12.43
CA ILE A 675 -20.78 2.66 12.36
C ILE A 675 -19.84 1.52 11.95
N THR A 676 -18.95 1.77 10.97
CA THR A 676 -17.92 0.78 10.59
C THR A 676 -17.00 0.49 11.77
N HIS A 677 -16.59 1.53 12.51
CA HIS A 677 -15.67 1.39 13.64
C HIS A 677 -16.34 0.66 14.82
N LEU A 678 -17.57 1.03 15.19
CA LEU A 678 -18.35 0.33 16.24
C LEU A 678 -18.54 -1.16 15.93
N LYS A 679 -18.81 -1.53 14.67
CA LYS A 679 -18.88 -2.95 14.26
C LYS A 679 -17.56 -3.67 14.51
N SER A 680 -16.43 -3.03 14.19
CA SER A 680 -15.11 -3.60 14.41
C SER A 680 -14.79 -3.76 15.90
N ILE A 681 -15.08 -2.73 16.70
CA ILE A 681 -14.92 -2.74 18.16
C ILE A 681 -15.74 -3.87 18.78
N GLU A 682 -16.99 -4.04 18.37
CA GLU A 682 -17.88 -5.09 18.87
C GLU A 682 -17.31 -6.49 18.57
N SER A 683 -16.82 -6.71 17.35
CA SER A 683 -16.16 -7.96 16.97
C SER A 683 -14.88 -8.21 17.78
N ASN A 684 -14.02 -7.20 17.93
CA ASN A 684 -12.77 -7.31 18.69
C ASN A 684 -13.06 -7.57 20.18
N SER A 685 -14.10 -6.95 20.75
CA SER A 685 -14.53 -7.20 22.13
C SER A 685 -14.91 -8.67 22.35
N LYS A 686 -15.63 -9.28 21.39
CA LYS A 686 -16.04 -10.69 21.46
C LYS A 686 -14.84 -11.62 21.37
N LEU A 687 -13.89 -11.33 20.47
CA LEU A 687 -12.65 -12.10 20.33
C LEU A 687 -11.82 -12.05 21.62
N ILE A 688 -11.62 -10.85 22.18
CA ILE A 688 -10.88 -10.68 23.43
C ILE A 688 -11.55 -11.43 24.57
N ARG A 689 -12.88 -11.34 24.70
CA ARG A 689 -13.61 -12.07 25.74
C ARG A 689 -13.48 -13.58 25.58
N SER A 690 -13.51 -14.09 24.34
CA SER A 690 -13.28 -15.50 24.05
C SER A 690 -11.88 -15.95 24.48
N THR A 691 -10.85 -15.14 24.19
CA THR A 691 -9.47 -15.43 24.62
C THR A 691 -9.35 -15.45 26.14
N GLN A 692 -9.88 -14.45 26.84
CA GLN A 692 -9.87 -14.41 28.31
C GLN A 692 -10.53 -15.64 28.94
N ILE A 693 -11.67 -16.09 28.39
CA ILE A 693 -12.34 -17.29 28.89
C ILE A 693 -11.45 -18.51 28.70
N ARG A 694 -10.83 -18.67 27.51
CA ARG A 694 -9.92 -19.78 27.23
C ARG A 694 -8.72 -19.80 28.18
N ASP A 695 -8.09 -18.65 28.38
CA ASP A 695 -6.91 -18.53 29.26
C ASP A 695 -7.29 -18.84 30.72
N SER A 696 -8.45 -18.37 31.18
CA SER A 696 -8.94 -18.67 32.52
C SER A 696 -9.26 -20.15 32.75
N LEU A 697 -9.62 -20.89 31.70
CA LEU A 697 -9.84 -22.34 31.77
C LEU A 697 -8.50 -23.08 31.85
N ILE A 698 -7.51 -22.66 31.05
CA ILE A 698 -6.14 -23.20 31.09
C ILE A 698 -5.52 -23.01 32.48
N GLU A 699 -5.67 -21.82 33.09
CA GLU A 699 -5.18 -21.59 34.46
C GLU A 699 -5.87 -22.48 35.51
N LYS A 700 -7.16 -22.79 35.34
CA LYS A 700 -7.90 -23.67 36.25
C LYS A 700 -7.48 -25.13 36.11
N ASP A 701 -7.25 -25.61 34.90
CA ASP A 701 -6.74 -26.97 34.66
C ASP A 701 -5.32 -27.14 35.22
N HIS A 702 -4.46 -26.11 35.10
CA HIS A 702 -3.13 -26.14 35.73
C HIS A 702 -3.18 -26.11 37.26
N ARG A 703 -4.16 -25.42 37.89
CA ARG A 703 -4.34 -25.45 39.34
C ARG A 703 -4.95 -26.77 39.83
N ASN A 704 -5.84 -27.40 39.06
CA ASN A 704 -6.44 -28.68 39.42
C ASN A 704 -5.45 -29.86 39.28
N ASN A 705 -4.50 -29.80 38.33
CA ASN A 705 -3.45 -30.80 38.20
C ASN A 705 -2.32 -30.69 39.23
N HIS A 706 -2.30 -29.64 40.06
CA HIS A 706 -1.32 -29.44 41.12
C HIS A 706 -1.83 -29.77 42.53
N ILE A 707 -3.06 -30.29 42.67
CA ILE A 707 -3.58 -30.83 43.93
C ILE A 707 -3.59 -32.36 43.85
N SER A 708 -2.39 -32.93 43.95
CA SER A 708 -2.19 -34.26 44.50
C SER A 708 -0.75 -34.30 45.01
N ILE A 709 -0.59 -34.74 46.27
CA ILE A 709 0.63 -34.81 47.08
C ILE A 709 0.82 -33.59 48.01
N THR A 710 0.10 -33.57 49.14
CA THR A 710 0.71 -33.86 50.46
C THR A 710 -0.35 -33.94 51.57
N ASP A 711 -0.08 -34.91 52.45
CA ASP A 711 -0.70 -35.43 53.66
C ASP A 711 -1.72 -34.64 54.50
N ASP A 712 -2.55 -35.48 55.14
CA ASP A 712 -3.57 -35.28 56.17
C ASP A 712 -3.34 -34.14 57.18
N THR A 713 -4.39 -33.34 57.40
CA THR A 713 -4.90 -33.06 58.77
C THR A 713 -6.31 -32.47 58.70
N MET A 714 -7.23 -33.08 59.45
CA MET A 714 -8.61 -32.65 59.62
C MET A 714 -8.71 -31.35 60.42
N VAL A 715 -9.50 -30.37 59.96
CA VAL A 715 -10.30 -29.46 60.83
C VAL A 715 -11.61 -29.06 60.12
N HIS A 716 -12.72 -29.30 60.79
CA HIS A 716 -14.08 -28.84 60.49
C HIS A 716 -14.24 -27.31 60.67
N GLU A 717 -14.99 -26.62 59.81
CA GLU A 717 -16.30 -26.00 60.14
C GLU A 717 -16.88 -25.05 59.07
N LYS A 718 -18.08 -25.45 58.58
CA LYS A 718 -19.36 -24.72 58.41
C LYS A 718 -19.43 -23.28 57.83
N SER A 719 -20.17 -23.25 56.71
CA SER A 719 -21.30 -22.33 56.38
C SER A 719 -20.92 -20.92 55.86
N LYS A 720 -21.65 -20.20 54.99
CA LYS A 720 -23.08 -20.24 54.58
C LYS A 720 -23.32 -19.32 53.34
N ASN A 721 -24.31 -19.66 52.49
CA ASN A 721 -25.18 -18.76 51.66
C ASN A 721 -24.60 -17.96 50.46
N LYS A 722 -25.33 -17.62 49.38
CA LYS A 722 -26.56 -18.07 48.66
C LYS A 722 -26.76 -17.09 47.47
N LEU A 723 -27.65 -17.46 46.52
CA LEU A 723 -28.30 -16.72 45.41
C LEU A 723 -27.70 -16.95 44.00
N VAL A 724 -28.24 -17.86 43.16
CA VAL A 724 -29.58 -17.98 42.50
C VAL A 724 -29.71 -17.10 41.25
N CYS A 725 -29.75 -17.72 40.05
CA CYS A 725 -30.99 -17.89 39.26
C CYS A 725 -30.75 -18.74 37.99
N THR A 726 -31.75 -19.59 37.73
CA THR A 726 -31.93 -20.68 36.75
C THR A 726 -31.94 -20.28 35.27
N PRO A 727 -31.87 -21.28 34.35
CA PRO A 727 -33.06 -21.49 33.52
C PRO A 727 -33.47 -22.97 33.31
N ILE A 728 -34.74 -23.22 33.66
CA ILE A 728 -35.82 -23.97 32.98
C ILE A 728 -35.45 -25.09 32.00
N GLU A 729 -35.92 -26.27 32.38
CA GLU A 729 -36.06 -27.53 31.66
C GLU A 729 -36.97 -27.45 30.43
N ASN A 730 -36.67 -28.30 29.43
CA ASN A 730 -37.66 -29.16 28.79
C ASN A 730 -36.95 -30.23 27.93
N LEU A 731 -36.76 -31.42 28.52
CA LEU A 731 -36.59 -32.67 27.79
C LEU A 731 -37.75 -33.58 28.24
N LYS A 732 -38.59 -33.99 27.29
CA LYS A 732 -39.56 -35.06 27.47
C LYS A 732 -39.04 -36.32 26.79
N ASN A 733 -38.71 -37.27 27.64
CA ASN A 733 -38.78 -38.75 27.62
C ASN A 733 -39.18 -39.48 26.34
N ILE A 734 -38.61 -40.68 26.18
CA ILE A 734 -39.25 -42.03 26.25
C ILE A 734 -38.11 -43.03 25.94
N ASP A 735 -37.58 -43.73 26.94
CA ASP A 735 -37.88 -45.12 27.34
C ASP A 735 -37.56 -46.17 26.26
N ASP A 736 -36.59 -47.06 26.52
CA ASP A 736 -36.84 -48.42 27.06
C ASP A 736 -35.79 -49.47 26.66
N SER A 737 -35.45 -50.29 27.67
CA SER A 737 -35.07 -51.72 27.66
C SER A 737 -34.00 -52.28 26.70
N ASP A 738 -32.82 -52.53 27.28
CA ASP A 738 -32.17 -53.84 27.48
C ASP A 738 -32.58 -55.04 26.58
N SER A 739 -31.62 -55.59 25.79
CA SER A 739 -31.08 -56.97 25.96
C SER A 739 -30.30 -57.48 24.72
N GLY A 740 -29.02 -57.79 24.96
CA GLY A 740 -28.17 -58.86 24.41
C GLY A 740 -28.10 -59.19 22.91
N LEU A 741 -26.87 -59.18 22.35
CA LEU A 741 -26.13 -60.40 21.95
C LEU A 741 -24.69 -60.10 21.43
N ASN A 742 -23.70 -60.43 22.27
CA ASN A 742 -22.41 -61.10 22.01
C ASN A 742 -21.55 -60.72 20.78
N ALA A 743 -20.35 -60.15 20.99
CA ALA A 743 -19.05 -60.84 21.24
C ALA A 743 -18.23 -60.91 19.92
N THR A 744 -16.93 -60.66 19.79
CA THR A 744 -15.80 -60.68 20.73
C THR A 744 -14.52 -60.21 19.99
N SER A 745 -13.73 -59.37 20.66
CA SER A 745 -12.24 -59.42 20.73
C SER A 745 -11.38 -59.04 19.49
N PRO A 746 -10.03 -58.90 19.63
CA PRO A 746 -9.38 -57.75 20.25
C PRO A 746 -8.13 -57.24 19.47
N ILE A 747 -7.58 -56.13 19.97
CA ILE A 747 -6.26 -55.52 19.68
C ILE A 747 -5.12 -56.57 19.87
N PRO A 748 -4.01 -56.53 19.09
CA PRO A 748 -2.76 -55.93 19.61
C PRO A 748 -1.83 -55.21 18.59
N THR A 749 -1.09 -54.26 19.15
CA THR A 749 0.22 -53.64 18.80
C THR A 749 1.15 -54.44 17.85
N ILE A 750 1.97 -53.82 16.99
CA ILE A 750 3.35 -53.33 17.26
C ILE A 750 3.92 -52.62 15.98
N ASP A 751 4.79 -51.64 16.24
CA ASP A 751 5.87 -50.97 15.47
C ASP A 751 6.25 -51.27 14.00
N ASP A 752 6.72 -50.16 13.42
CA ASP A 752 7.89 -49.96 12.55
C ASP A 752 7.91 -50.30 11.04
N ASN A 753 8.34 -49.26 10.31
CA ASN A 753 8.97 -49.22 8.99
C ASN A 753 8.09 -49.50 7.75
N ILE A 754 8.17 -48.61 6.76
CA ILE A 754 8.74 -48.88 5.41
C ILE A 754 8.38 -47.75 4.41
N GLN A 755 9.46 -47.16 3.87
CA GLN A 755 9.75 -46.74 2.49
C GLN A 755 8.69 -46.09 1.59
N ASN A 756 9.08 -44.88 1.16
CA ASN A 756 8.74 -44.28 -0.14
C ASN A 756 9.05 -45.21 -1.32
N TYR A 757 8.14 -45.28 -2.30
CA TYR A 757 8.48 -45.36 -3.73
C TYR A 757 7.40 -44.68 -4.60
N SER A 758 7.89 -43.85 -5.51
CA SER A 758 7.21 -43.04 -6.52
C SER A 758 6.87 -43.86 -7.79
N ILE A 759 5.94 -43.39 -8.65
CA ILE A 759 5.97 -43.52 -10.14
C ILE A 759 5.00 -42.51 -10.83
N SER A 760 5.63 -41.60 -11.59
CA SER A 760 5.35 -40.73 -12.77
C SER A 760 3.95 -40.41 -13.41
N SER A 761 3.67 -39.10 -13.55
CA SER A 761 3.43 -38.19 -14.74
C SER A 761 2.33 -38.50 -15.80
N PRO A 762 1.80 -37.55 -16.65
CA PRO A 762 2.36 -36.23 -17.06
C PRO A 762 1.44 -34.99 -17.33
N ASN A 763 2.09 -33.81 -17.36
CA ASN A 763 1.91 -32.58 -18.19
C ASN A 763 0.84 -31.46 -17.95
N SER A 764 1.41 -30.26 -17.69
CA SER A 764 1.02 -28.86 -18.07
C SER A 764 0.06 -28.05 -17.18
N PRO A 765 0.11 -26.70 -17.24
CA PRO A 765 1.22 -25.80 -16.92
C PRO A 765 0.81 -24.81 -15.81
N ALA A 766 1.53 -24.79 -14.68
CA ALA A 766 1.21 -23.90 -13.56
C ALA A 766 1.96 -22.57 -13.72
N VAL A 767 1.17 -21.55 -14.07
CA VAL A 767 1.46 -20.13 -13.89
C VAL A 767 1.67 -19.87 -12.41
N ASP A 768 2.70 -19.10 -12.06
CA ASP A 768 2.91 -18.54 -10.72
C ASP A 768 1.72 -17.62 -10.37
N ASP A 769 0.67 -18.24 -9.85
CA ASP A 769 -0.45 -17.59 -9.19
C ASP A 769 -0.06 -17.41 -7.72
N GLU A 770 0.32 -16.17 -7.39
CA GLU A 770 0.30 -15.69 -6.02
C GLU A 770 -1.12 -15.81 -5.44
N LEU A 771 -1.37 -16.85 -4.64
CA LEU A 771 -2.19 -16.92 -3.42
C LEU A 771 -2.84 -18.31 -3.30
N SER A 772 -2.29 -19.15 -2.43
CA SER A 772 -3.10 -19.87 -1.44
C SER A 772 -2.19 -20.57 -0.45
N THR A 773 -1.90 -19.89 0.65
CA THR A 773 -1.70 -20.58 1.93
C THR A 773 -2.53 -19.88 2.98
N SER A 774 -3.40 -20.66 3.59
CA SER A 774 -4.07 -20.40 4.86
C SER A 774 -3.00 -20.07 5.90
N ILE A 775 -2.69 -18.79 6.05
CA ILE A 775 -1.83 -18.29 7.11
C ILE A 775 -2.78 -17.86 8.23
N ASP A 776 -2.74 -18.58 9.34
CA ASP A 776 -3.25 -18.10 10.61
C ASP A 776 -2.62 -16.73 10.87
N SER A 777 -3.47 -15.71 10.77
CA SER A 777 -3.13 -14.33 11.05
C SER A 777 -2.68 -14.24 12.50
N GLU A 778 -1.37 -14.12 12.74
CA GLU A 778 -0.88 -13.66 14.04
C GLU A 778 -1.60 -12.34 14.38
N CYS A 779 -2.44 -12.43 15.41
CA CYS A 779 -3.27 -11.36 15.92
C CYS A 779 -2.38 -10.26 16.56
N SER A 780 -2.93 -9.06 16.75
CA SER A 780 -2.30 -7.87 17.34
C SER A 780 -1.78 -8.03 18.78
N LEU A 781 -1.81 -9.25 19.32
CA LEU A 781 -1.57 -9.62 20.72
C LEU A 781 -0.08 -9.64 21.10
N ASN A 782 0.83 -9.57 20.12
CA ASN A 782 2.28 -9.72 20.34
C ASN A 782 3.13 -8.55 19.77
N ALA A 783 2.62 -7.32 19.79
CA ALA A 783 3.30 -6.19 19.16
C ALA A 783 4.65 -5.82 19.81
N VAL A 784 5.71 -5.75 19.00
CA VAL A 784 7.04 -5.21 19.36
C VAL A 784 7.26 -3.86 18.66
N GLU A 785 7.93 -2.94 19.35
CA GLU A 785 8.25 -1.56 18.96
C GLU A 785 8.82 -1.42 17.53
N ASN A 786 8.15 -0.63 16.66
CA ASN A 786 8.43 -0.56 15.23
C ASN A 786 8.56 0.89 14.72
N TRP A 787 9.74 1.49 14.91
CA TRP A 787 9.94 2.94 14.77
C TRP A 787 10.04 3.54 13.35
N ARG A 788 9.96 2.77 12.25
CA ARG A 788 10.05 3.37 10.89
C ARG A 788 9.20 2.73 9.79
N GLY A 789 8.27 1.81 10.08
CA GLY A 789 7.36 1.28 9.06
C GLY A 789 8.04 0.50 7.92
N PHE A 790 9.23 -0.08 8.16
CA PHE A 790 9.97 -0.93 7.21
C PHE A 790 10.18 -2.38 7.72
N GLY A 791 9.29 -2.88 8.58
CA GLY A 791 9.30 -4.30 8.92
C GLY A 791 8.94 -5.13 7.69
N LYS A 792 9.91 -5.86 7.13
CA LYS A 792 9.61 -6.99 6.24
C LYS A 792 9.18 -8.15 7.13
N ASP A 793 8.03 -8.75 6.84
CA ASP A 793 7.62 -10.02 7.41
C ASP A 793 8.54 -11.09 6.83
N THR A 794 9.48 -11.59 7.62
CA THR A 794 10.25 -12.79 7.28
C THR A 794 9.62 -13.97 7.98
N THR A 795 9.04 -14.84 7.16
CA THR A 795 8.64 -16.23 7.41
C THR A 795 9.65 -16.97 8.28
N ILE A 796 9.21 -17.51 9.43
CA ILE A 796 9.94 -18.54 10.17
C ILE A 796 8.94 -19.65 10.51
N SER A 797 9.09 -20.81 9.86
CA SER A 797 8.41 -22.06 10.21
C SER A 797 8.99 -22.66 11.51
N PRO A 798 8.22 -23.48 12.25
CA PRO A 798 8.60 -23.93 13.58
C PRO A 798 9.56 -25.13 13.50
N VAL A 799 10.79 -24.96 13.97
CA VAL A 799 11.62 -26.06 14.47
C VAL A 799 12.18 -25.62 15.82
N GLN A 800 11.87 -26.41 16.85
CA GLN A 800 12.41 -26.26 18.20
C GLN A 800 13.93 -26.38 18.16
N ILE A 801 14.63 -25.25 18.12
CA ILE A 801 16.01 -25.15 18.58
C ILE A 801 16.11 -23.86 19.38
N ASN A 802 16.48 -23.99 20.65
CA ASN A 802 16.84 -22.89 21.55
C ASN A 802 17.90 -21.99 20.89
N LYS A 803 17.46 -20.93 20.21
CA LYS A 803 18.29 -19.79 19.82
C LYS A 803 17.71 -18.57 20.51
N HIS A 804 18.45 -18.01 21.46
CA HIS A 804 18.19 -16.68 21.99
C HIS A 804 17.98 -15.69 20.82
N LYS A 805 16.73 -15.24 20.61
CA LYS A 805 16.41 -14.24 19.59
C LYS A 805 17.17 -12.96 19.91
N LYS A 806 18.04 -12.50 19.00
CA LYS A 806 18.66 -11.17 19.10
C LYS A 806 17.57 -10.10 19.08
N GLN A 807 17.45 -9.38 20.20
CA GLN A 807 16.57 -8.23 20.35
C GLN A 807 16.92 -7.16 19.31
N ARG A 808 15.91 -6.59 18.65
CA ARG A 808 16.11 -5.56 17.62
C ARG A 808 16.52 -4.25 18.30
N VAL A 809 17.67 -3.71 17.91
CA VAL A 809 18.28 -2.53 18.52
C VAL A 809 17.48 -1.26 18.19
N THR A 810 16.85 -0.63 19.17
CA THR A 810 16.24 0.70 19.04
C THR A 810 17.33 1.75 18.87
N LYS A 811 17.30 2.55 17.79
CA LYS A 811 18.44 3.38 17.32
C LYS A 811 19.15 4.16 18.44
N TYR A 812 18.40 4.71 19.38
CA TYR A 812 18.90 5.58 20.45
C TYR A 812 18.76 5.02 21.86
N MET A 813 17.95 3.97 22.09
CA MET A 813 17.66 3.45 23.44
C MET A 813 18.49 2.23 23.83
N SER A 814 19.27 1.65 22.92
CA SER A 814 20.26 0.62 23.26
C SER A 814 21.60 1.23 23.65
N SER A 815 22.40 0.50 24.43
CA SER A 815 23.84 0.76 24.52
C SER A 815 24.47 0.77 23.12
N ASN A 816 25.49 1.60 22.93
CA ASN A 816 26.22 1.69 21.66
C ASN A 816 27.73 1.66 21.92
N PRO A 817 28.33 0.47 22.00
CA PRO A 817 29.77 0.31 22.19
C PRO A 817 30.61 0.96 21.08
N GLU A 818 30.05 1.13 19.88
CA GLU A 818 30.74 1.72 18.72
C GLU A 818 30.53 3.24 18.58
N ILE A 819 30.00 3.91 19.62
CA ILE A 819 29.70 5.34 19.56
C ILE A 819 30.92 6.16 19.14
N GLU A 820 32.12 5.83 19.62
CA GLU A 820 33.36 6.52 19.26
C GLU A 820 33.71 6.39 17.78
N LYS A 821 33.48 5.24 17.14
CA LYS A 821 33.68 5.05 15.70
C LYS A 821 32.69 5.87 14.86
N ILE A 822 31.48 6.07 15.38
CA ILE A 822 30.45 6.91 14.75
C ILE A 822 30.82 8.39 14.88
N LEU A 823 31.42 8.77 16.01
CA LEU A 823 31.87 10.14 16.27
C LEU A 823 33.18 10.47 15.54
N SER A 824 34.04 9.49 15.24
CA SER A 824 35.40 9.70 14.71
C SER A 824 35.62 9.49 13.21
N ASN A 825 34.65 8.92 12.45
CA ASN A 825 34.94 8.46 11.08
C ASN A 825 34.16 9.22 9.97
N PRO A 826 34.83 10.03 9.13
CA PRO A 826 34.28 10.53 7.88
C PRO A 826 34.33 9.44 6.80
N SER A 827 33.34 8.53 6.83
CA SER A 827 32.93 7.67 5.71
C SER A 827 34.01 6.94 4.88
N THR A 828 34.41 5.74 5.28
CA THR A 828 34.97 4.72 4.37
C THR A 828 33.89 3.71 3.98
N ARG A 829 33.13 4.03 2.92
CA ARG A 829 32.39 3.01 2.15
C ARG A 829 33.18 2.72 0.89
N SER A 830 33.38 1.45 0.55
CA SER A 830 33.86 1.03 -0.77
C SER A 830 32.92 1.62 -1.84
N SER A 831 33.32 2.72 -2.48
CA SER A 831 32.45 3.60 -3.26
C SER A 831 32.69 3.53 -4.77
N LEU A 832 33.05 2.35 -5.29
CA LEU A 832 32.95 2.12 -6.74
C LEU A 832 31.50 1.72 -7.04
N ASP A 833 30.69 2.71 -7.41
CA ASP A 833 29.28 2.58 -7.79
C ASP A 833 29.17 2.04 -9.22
N THR A 834 29.67 0.82 -9.44
CA THR A 834 29.71 0.13 -10.75
C THR A 834 28.45 -0.70 -11.03
N LEU A 835 27.48 -0.71 -10.11
CA LEU A 835 26.24 -1.48 -10.24
C LEU A 835 25.32 -0.84 -11.29
N LEU A 836 25.09 -1.55 -12.39
CA LEU A 836 24.12 -1.15 -13.41
C LEU A 836 22.69 -1.33 -12.87
N ILE A 837 21.85 -0.31 -13.07
CA ILE A 837 20.43 -0.38 -12.74
C ILE A 837 19.69 -1.09 -13.89
N ASN A 838 18.86 -2.07 -13.53
CA ASN A 838 18.07 -2.84 -14.49
C ASN A 838 17.21 -1.93 -15.38
N GLY A 839 17.14 -2.23 -16.67
CA GLY A 839 16.36 -1.51 -17.69
C GLY A 839 14.90 -1.30 -17.29
N ASN A 840 14.26 -2.31 -16.68
CA ASN A 840 12.88 -2.27 -16.19
C ASN A 840 12.63 -1.16 -15.17
N THR A 841 13.68 -0.71 -14.48
CA THR A 841 13.64 0.36 -13.48
C THR A 841 14.32 1.65 -13.94
N SER A 842 14.87 1.66 -15.15
CA SER A 842 15.64 2.78 -15.69
C SER A 842 14.73 3.85 -16.34
N THR A 843 15.19 5.11 -16.34
CA THR A 843 14.48 6.19 -17.03
C THR A 843 14.72 6.16 -18.54
N PRO A 844 13.76 6.63 -19.36
CA PRO A 844 13.93 6.66 -20.82
C PRO A 844 15.20 7.37 -21.27
N ILE A 845 15.95 6.76 -22.18
CA ILE A 845 17.23 7.26 -22.71
C ILE A 845 16.96 8.12 -23.94
N PRO A 846 17.31 9.43 -23.93
CA PRO A 846 17.18 10.28 -25.11
C PRO A 846 18.30 9.98 -26.12
N TYR A 847 17.95 9.63 -27.36
CA TYR A 847 18.89 9.36 -28.44
C TYR A 847 18.28 9.72 -29.80
N ASN A 848 19.00 10.50 -30.62
CA ASN A 848 18.57 10.94 -31.97
C ASN A 848 17.10 11.40 -32.04
N LYS A 849 16.72 12.39 -31.21
CA LYS A 849 15.38 13.00 -31.09
C LYS A 849 14.25 12.07 -30.60
N ASN A 850 14.52 10.79 -30.38
CA ASN A 850 13.60 9.83 -29.76
C ASN A 850 13.99 9.54 -28.31
N LYS A 851 13.05 9.00 -27.55
CA LYS A 851 13.33 8.43 -26.22
C LYS A 851 13.21 6.91 -26.30
N TYR A 852 14.08 6.19 -25.60
CA TYR A 852 14.11 4.74 -25.63
C TYR A 852 13.93 4.15 -24.24
N LEU A 853 13.06 3.16 -24.11
CA LEU A 853 12.94 2.30 -22.94
C LEU A 853 13.60 0.95 -23.26
N LEU A 854 14.38 0.43 -22.32
CA LEU A 854 14.94 -0.92 -22.41
C LEU A 854 14.31 -1.77 -21.32
N HIS A 855 13.80 -2.94 -21.69
CA HIS A 855 13.31 -3.93 -20.75
C HIS A 855 14.22 -5.16 -20.72
N ASN A 856 14.26 -5.83 -19.56
CA ASN A 856 14.92 -7.13 -19.37
C ASN A 856 16.44 -7.12 -19.69
N THR A 857 17.18 -6.13 -19.16
CA THR A 857 18.62 -5.98 -19.41
C THR A 857 19.51 -6.87 -18.53
N CYS A 858 18.93 -7.72 -17.68
CA CYS A 858 19.68 -8.51 -16.69
C CYS A 858 20.72 -9.48 -17.27
N PRO A 859 20.57 -10.07 -18.48
CA PRO A 859 21.65 -10.88 -19.06
C PRO A 859 22.89 -10.02 -19.37
N PHE A 860 22.68 -8.83 -19.96
CA PHE A 860 23.76 -7.88 -20.26
C PHE A 860 24.43 -7.34 -18.99
N ASP A 861 23.63 -6.95 -18.00
CA ASP A 861 24.12 -6.35 -16.77
C ASP A 861 24.93 -7.37 -15.94
N SER A 862 24.53 -8.65 -15.94
CA SER A 862 25.24 -9.74 -15.26
C SER A 862 26.61 -10.03 -15.90
N VAL A 863 26.67 -10.17 -17.23
CA VAL A 863 27.94 -10.38 -17.95
C VAL A 863 28.88 -9.18 -17.76
N SER A 864 28.35 -7.96 -17.88
CA SER A 864 29.12 -6.72 -17.65
C SER A 864 29.73 -6.69 -16.25
N SER A 865 28.96 -7.06 -15.22
CA SER A 865 29.43 -7.03 -13.83
C SER A 865 30.64 -7.94 -13.62
N ILE A 866 30.60 -9.17 -14.16
CA ILE A 866 31.73 -10.12 -14.07
C ILE A 866 32.96 -9.56 -14.78
N LEU A 867 32.80 -9.07 -16.01
CA LEU A 867 33.89 -8.52 -16.83
C LEU A 867 34.57 -7.29 -16.19
N VAL A 868 33.78 -6.36 -15.65
CA VAL A 868 34.27 -5.14 -14.99
C VAL A 868 35.06 -5.51 -13.74
N MET A 869 34.56 -6.45 -12.94
CA MET A 869 35.28 -6.88 -11.74
C MET A 869 36.58 -7.61 -12.13
N ALA A 870 36.57 -8.47 -13.16
CA ALA A 870 37.76 -9.16 -13.64
C ALA A 870 38.83 -8.18 -14.15
N TYR A 871 38.41 -7.12 -14.85
CA TYR A 871 39.29 -6.04 -15.30
C TYR A 871 39.99 -5.30 -14.14
N ILE A 872 39.29 -5.13 -13.01
CA ILE A 872 39.84 -4.48 -11.82
C ILE A 872 40.84 -5.38 -11.10
N ASP A 873 40.57 -6.69 -11.06
CA ASP A 873 41.28 -7.62 -10.20
C ASP A 873 42.51 -8.29 -10.82
N ILE A 874 42.49 -8.53 -12.14
CA ILE A 874 43.49 -9.37 -12.82
C ILE A 874 44.27 -8.51 -13.81
N SER A 875 45.56 -8.28 -13.52
CA SER A 875 46.43 -7.43 -14.34
C SER A 875 46.55 -7.90 -15.80
N LEU A 876 46.74 -9.21 -16.02
CA LEU A 876 46.81 -9.78 -17.37
C LEU A 876 45.52 -9.52 -18.18
N TYR A 877 44.36 -9.63 -17.52
CA TYR A 877 43.06 -9.39 -18.14
C TYR A 877 42.83 -7.91 -18.43
N LYS A 878 43.32 -7.04 -17.54
CA LYS A 878 43.33 -5.58 -17.73
C LYS A 878 44.12 -5.20 -18.98
N ASP A 879 45.30 -5.78 -19.20
CA ASP A 879 46.14 -5.51 -20.37
C ASP A 879 45.50 -5.99 -21.67
N PHE A 880 44.88 -7.16 -21.64
CA PHE A 880 44.05 -7.67 -22.75
C PHE A 880 42.90 -6.72 -23.11
N ILE A 881 42.12 -6.28 -22.13
CA ILE A 881 40.99 -5.35 -22.38
C ILE A 881 41.51 -3.98 -22.87
N ASN A 882 42.63 -3.50 -22.34
CA ASN A 882 43.21 -2.22 -22.76
C ASN A 882 43.64 -2.20 -24.23
N THR A 883 44.03 -3.36 -24.79
CA THR A 883 44.46 -3.53 -26.18
C THR A 883 43.34 -3.96 -27.12
N SER A 884 42.23 -4.51 -26.60
CA SER A 884 41.10 -4.99 -27.40
C SER A 884 40.32 -3.86 -28.08
N LYS A 885 39.86 -4.08 -29.31
CA LYS A 885 38.92 -3.17 -30.02
C LYS A 885 37.45 -3.53 -29.80
N ASN A 886 37.17 -4.58 -29.03
CA ASN A 886 35.81 -5.07 -28.82
C ASN A 886 34.96 -4.04 -28.03
N ARG A 887 33.77 -3.72 -28.56
CA ARG A 887 32.92 -2.64 -28.00
C ARG A 887 32.39 -2.96 -26.60
N MET A 888 32.12 -4.22 -26.29
CA MET A 888 31.69 -4.65 -24.95
C MET A 888 32.84 -4.55 -23.94
N LEU A 889 34.04 -4.99 -24.32
CA LEU A 889 35.22 -4.86 -23.45
C LEU A 889 35.59 -3.40 -23.19
N GLN A 890 35.48 -2.54 -24.22
CA GLN A 890 35.65 -1.09 -24.04
C GLN A 890 34.56 -0.49 -23.13
N PHE A 891 33.31 -0.92 -23.27
CA PHE A 891 32.25 -0.51 -22.34
C PHE A 891 32.57 -0.90 -20.88
N CYS A 892 33.03 -2.14 -20.64
CA CYS A 892 33.42 -2.60 -19.30
C CYS A 892 34.61 -1.82 -18.74
N LYS A 893 35.61 -1.49 -19.57
CA LYS A 893 36.73 -0.63 -19.21
C LYS A 893 36.27 0.76 -18.75
N GLU A 894 35.42 1.41 -19.53
CA GLU A 894 34.91 2.75 -19.20
C GLU A 894 34.06 2.73 -17.92
N LEU A 895 33.24 1.68 -17.72
CA LEU A 895 32.47 1.48 -16.51
C LEU A 895 33.36 1.29 -15.27
N ALA A 896 34.47 0.56 -15.40
CA ALA A 896 35.44 0.38 -14.32
C ALA A 896 36.10 1.70 -13.90
N HIS A 897 36.43 2.59 -14.85
CA HIS A 897 37.11 3.87 -14.59
C HIS A 897 36.17 4.97 -14.09
N HIS A 898 34.97 5.08 -14.66
CA HIS A 898 34.14 6.29 -14.52
C HIS A 898 32.86 6.12 -13.69
N LYS A 899 32.66 4.96 -13.04
CA LYS A 899 31.42 4.57 -12.33
C LYS A 899 30.20 4.61 -13.26
N THR A 900 29.03 4.27 -12.73
CA THR A 900 27.78 4.39 -13.49
C THR A 900 27.40 5.86 -13.72
N SER A 901 27.16 6.20 -14.99
CA SER A 901 26.79 7.56 -15.40
C SER A 901 25.72 7.54 -16.49
N LYS A 902 25.17 8.70 -16.85
CA LYS A 902 24.24 8.82 -17.99
C LYS A 902 24.87 8.36 -19.32
N LYS A 903 26.18 8.58 -19.48
CA LYS A 903 26.94 8.11 -20.64
C LYS A 903 26.96 6.57 -20.67
N THR A 904 27.23 5.92 -19.54
CA THR A 904 27.19 4.46 -19.39
C THR A 904 25.87 3.88 -19.90
N TYR A 905 24.73 4.43 -19.48
CA TYR A 905 23.43 3.92 -19.94
C TYR A 905 23.17 4.16 -21.43
N THR A 906 23.70 5.25 -21.98
CA THR A 906 23.64 5.53 -23.42
C THR A 906 24.47 4.52 -24.20
N ASP A 907 25.68 4.21 -23.74
CA ASP A 907 26.57 3.24 -24.37
C ASP A 907 26.00 1.81 -24.28
N ARG A 908 25.41 1.42 -23.14
CA ARG A 908 24.63 0.18 -23.00
C ARG A 908 23.49 0.10 -24.01
N PHE A 909 22.72 1.18 -24.16
CA PHE A 909 21.63 1.25 -25.13
C PHE A 909 22.14 1.07 -26.57
N VAL A 910 23.24 1.71 -26.95
CA VAL A 910 23.81 1.59 -28.29
C VAL A 910 24.25 0.15 -28.58
N LEU A 911 24.82 -0.56 -27.60
CA LEU A 911 25.18 -1.98 -27.72
C LEU A 911 23.93 -2.85 -27.93
N LEU A 912 22.93 -2.71 -27.05
CA LEU A 912 21.71 -3.52 -27.09
C LEU A 912 20.85 -3.24 -28.33
N LYS A 913 20.76 -1.98 -28.75
CA LYS A 913 20.09 -1.60 -30.00
C LYS A 913 20.72 -2.27 -31.23
N GLY A 914 22.01 -2.56 -31.19
CA GLY A 914 22.70 -3.24 -32.28
C GLY A 914 22.30 -4.71 -32.46
N ILE A 915 21.66 -5.32 -31.46
CA ILE A 915 21.37 -6.77 -31.44
C ILE A 915 19.88 -7.10 -31.16
N PHE A 916 19.03 -6.10 -30.85
CA PHE A 916 17.59 -6.27 -30.62
C PHE A 916 16.75 -5.33 -31.51
N ASN A 917 15.54 -5.78 -31.87
CA ASN A 917 14.60 -5.01 -32.70
C ASN A 917 13.86 -3.94 -31.88
N GLU A 918 13.46 -2.85 -32.55
CA GLU A 918 12.62 -1.80 -31.97
C GLU A 918 11.13 -2.21 -32.04
N ASP A 919 10.43 -2.25 -30.91
CA ASP A 919 8.97 -2.40 -30.88
C ASP A 919 8.30 -1.08 -31.24
N MET A 920 7.46 -1.11 -32.29
CA MET A 920 6.69 0.05 -32.75
C MET A 920 5.55 0.35 -31.76
N ASN A 921 5.78 1.31 -30.87
CA ASN A 921 4.78 1.76 -29.89
C ASN A 921 4.35 3.22 -30.12
N VAL A 922 3.16 3.55 -29.59
CA VAL A 922 2.53 4.88 -29.68
C VAL A 922 3.28 5.88 -28.79
N SER A 923 3.81 6.97 -29.40
CA SER A 923 4.45 8.18 -28.84
C SER A 923 5.92 8.38 -29.28
N ASN A 924 6.56 9.51 -28.94
CA ASN A 924 7.99 9.78 -29.15
C ASN A 924 8.92 8.87 -28.28
N ILE A 925 8.41 7.75 -27.78
CA ILE A 925 9.10 6.78 -26.93
C ILE A 925 9.04 5.41 -27.62
N LYS A 926 10.20 4.85 -27.91
CA LYS A 926 10.39 3.53 -28.50
C LYS A 926 10.78 2.53 -27.42
N LEU A 927 10.32 1.29 -27.53
CA LEU A 927 10.65 0.22 -26.61
C LEU A 927 11.58 -0.79 -27.28
N ILE A 928 12.56 -1.30 -26.52
CA ILE A 928 13.39 -2.44 -26.90
C ILE A 928 13.32 -3.45 -25.75
N ASN A 929 12.68 -4.60 -25.98
CA ASN A 929 12.76 -5.73 -25.07
C ASN A 929 14.07 -6.50 -25.34
N THR A 930 14.95 -6.59 -24.33
CA THR A 930 16.24 -7.28 -24.43
C THR A 930 16.25 -8.64 -23.74
N GLU A 931 15.07 -9.22 -23.54
CA GLU A 931 14.91 -10.57 -23.01
C GLU A 931 15.60 -11.59 -23.93
N CYS A 932 16.59 -12.30 -23.39
CA CYS A 932 17.34 -13.32 -24.10
C CYS A 932 18.02 -14.30 -23.13
N ASN A 933 18.50 -15.43 -23.66
CA ASN A 933 19.48 -16.27 -22.96
C ASN A 933 20.81 -15.48 -22.81
N VAL A 934 21.50 -15.63 -21.68
CA VAL A 934 22.77 -14.92 -21.42
C VAL A 934 23.87 -15.24 -22.44
N SER A 935 23.91 -16.46 -22.98
CA SER A 935 24.85 -16.86 -24.03
C SER A 935 24.70 -16.01 -25.29
N PHE A 936 23.47 -15.60 -25.64
CA PHE A 936 23.23 -14.71 -26.78
C PHE A 936 23.97 -13.37 -26.65
N ILE A 937 24.03 -12.79 -25.44
CA ILE A 937 24.80 -11.57 -25.18
C ILE A 937 26.29 -11.80 -25.48
N VAL A 938 26.86 -12.90 -24.99
CA VAL A 938 28.27 -13.22 -25.19
C VAL A 938 28.55 -13.47 -26.67
N THR A 939 27.77 -14.32 -27.34
CA THR A 939 27.96 -14.66 -28.76
C THR A 939 27.88 -13.44 -29.67
N GLN A 940 26.98 -12.50 -29.41
CA GLN A 940 26.83 -11.31 -30.25
C GLN A 940 27.87 -10.22 -29.93
N LEU A 941 28.14 -9.97 -28.64
CA LEU A 941 28.96 -8.83 -28.22
C LEU A 941 30.45 -9.16 -28.08
N LEU A 942 30.85 -10.42 -27.94
CA LEU A 942 32.24 -10.87 -27.77
C LEU A 942 32.76 -11.72 -28.96
N LYS A 943 32.10 -11.68 -30.11
CA LYS A 943 32.54 -12.39 -31.33
C LYS A 943 33.98 -12.10 -31.76
N ASP A 944 34.44 -10.86 -31.58
CA ASP A 944 35.79 -10.40 -31.95
C ASP A 944 36.80 -10.49 -30.78
N ALA A 945 36.39 -11.13 -29.67
CA ALA A 945 37.22 -11.43 -28.52
C ALA A 945 36.72 -12.75 -27.90
N PRO A 946 36.86 -13.89 -28.60
CA PRO A 946 36.18 -15.13 -28.24
C PRO A 946 36.85 -15.87 -27.06
N SER A 947 36.10 -16.81 -26.46
CA SER A 947 36.62 -17.71 -25.42
C SER A 947 37.61 -18.75 -25.95
N ALA A 948 37.50 -19.14 -27.22
CA ALA A 948 38.46 -19.99 -27.89
C ALA A 948 38.53 -19.67 -29.39
N GLU A 949 39.63 -20.03 -30.03
CA GLU A 949 39.81 -20.01 -31.49
C GLU A 949 40.05 -21.43 -31.98
N GLU A 950 39.21 -21.90 -32.89
CA GLU A 950 39.37 -23.20 -33.56
C GLU A 950 40.15 -23.03 -34.86
N HIS A 951 41.30 -23.69 -34.94
CA HIS A 951 42.16 -23.70 -36.11
C HIS A 951 41.98 -25.01 -36.86
N ILE A 952 41.55 -24.90 -38.11
CA ILE A 952 41.24 -26.01 -38.98
C ILE A 952 42.17 -25.93 -40.19
N THR A 953 43.00 -26.94 -40.41
CA THR A 953 43.93 -27.01 -41.55
C THR A 953 43.77 -28.30 -42.33
N CYS A 954 43.78 -28.20 -43.66
CA CYS A 954 43.75 -29.37 -44.55
C CYS A 954 45.17 -29.71 -45.02
N SER A 955 45.51 -31.00 -45.12
CA SER A 955 46.77 -31.41 -45.73
C SER A 955 46.87 -31.06 -47.23
N ASN A 956 45.74 -30.87 -47.92
CA ASN A 956 45.70 -30.41 -49.29
C ASN A 956 45.66 -28.87 -49.35
N LYS A 957 46.76 -28.26 -49.81
CA LYS A 957 46.91 -26.80 -49.91
C LYS A 957 46.02 -26.14 -50.97
N GLN A 958 45.47 -26.91 -51.91
CA GLN A 958 44.52 -26.43 -52.93
C GLN A 958 43.06 -26.53 -52.47
N CYS A 959 42.81 -27.05 -51.26
CA CYS A 959 41.47 -27.15 -50.68
C CYS A 959 40.93 -25.77 -50.29
N LYS A 960 39.62 -25.54 -50.47
CA LYS A 960 38.92 -24.35 -49.96
C LYS A 960 39.03 -24.21 -48.43
N ASN A 961 39.29 -25.32 -47.74
CA ASN A 961 39.53 -25.40 -46.29
C ASN A 961 41.02 -25.53 -45.94
N ALA A 962 41.94 -25.07 -46.81
CA ALA A 962 43.38 -25.17 -46.58
C ALA A 962 43.81 -24.64 -45.21
N SER A 963 43.25 -23.50 -44.79
CA SER A 963 43.39 -22.97 -43.43
C SER A 963 42.19 -22.09 -43.08
N LYS A 964 41.52 -22.36 -41.96
CA LYS A 964 40.42 -21.57 -41.40
C LYS A 964 40.60 -21.39 -39.90
N THR A 965 40.22 -20.22 -39.40
CA THR A 965 40.14 -19.94 -37.97
C THR A 965 38.74 -19.44 -37.64
N HIS A 966 38.11 -20.05 -36.64
CA HIS A 966 36.78 -19.69 -36.16
C HIS A 966 36.84 -19.28 -34.70
N GLY A 967 36.31 -18.09 -34.37
CA GLY A 967 36.12 -17.67 -32.98
C GLY A 967 34.92 -18.38 -32.35
N CYS A 968 35.10 -18.91 -31.16
CA CYS A 968 34.08 -19.49 -30.30
C CYS A 968 33.86 -18.58 -29.09
N PRO A 969 32.89 -17.64 -29.12
CA PRO A 969 32.70 -16.67 -28.04
C PRO A 969 32.32 -17.34 -26.71
N THR A 970 31.56 -18.43 -26.80
CA THR A 970 31.24 -19.33 -25.69
C THR A 970 31.84 -20.71 -25.95
N ILE A 971 32.02 -21.47 -24.87
CA ILE A 971 32.48 -22.86 -24.89
C ILE A 971 31.29 -23.75 -24.55
N ILE A 972 30.93 -24.62 -25.50
CA ILE A 972 29.90 -25.63 -25.33
C ILE A 972 30.61 -26.98 -25.20
N MET A 973 30.40 -27.66 -24.08
CA MET A 973 31.00 -28.96 -23.79
C MET A 973 29.94 -30.01 -23.48
N ARG A 974 30.29 -31.27 -23.74
CA ARG A 974 29.55 -32.42 -23.23
C ARG A 974 30.19 -32.83 -21.91
N PHE A 975 29.62 -32.35 -20.81
CA PHE A 975 30.11 -32.68 -19.46
C PHE A 975 29.99 -34.18 -19.23
N LYS A 976 31.07 -34.80 -18.74
CA LYS A 976 31.07 -36.22 -18.37
C LYS A 976 30.76 -36.35 -16.86
N GLY A 977 29.49 -36.56 -16.51
CA GLY A 977 29.06 -36.87 -15.13
C GLY A 977 28.09 -35.86 -14.49
N ASP A 978 27.74 -36.08 -13.22
CA ASP A 978 26.70 -35.35 -12.46
C ASP A 978 27.19 -34.01 -11.84
N GLY A 979 28.05 -33.25 -12.54
CA GLY A 979 28.51 -31.95 -12.06
C GLY A 979 29.81 -31.44 -12.70
N PHE A 980 30.54 -30.57 -11.98
CA PHE A 980 31.70 -29.84 -12.51
C PHE A 980 33.06 -30.41 -12.11
N ASN A 981 33.11 -31.55 -11.41
CA ASN A 981 34.35 -32.14 -10.89
C ASN A 981 35.35 -32.53 -12.00
N LEU A 982 34.87 -32.85 -13.20
CA LEU A 982 35.70 -33.22 -14.36
C LEU A 982 35.91 -32.07 -15.35
N LEU A 983 35.51 -30.83 -15.01
CA LEU A 983 35.55 -29.69 -15.93
C LEU A 983 36.95 -29.43 -16.52
N GLN A 984 38.03 -29.65 -15.76
CA GLN A 984 39.39 -29.53 -16.29
C GLN A 984 39.67 -30.60 -17.37
N GLN A 985 39.26 -31.85 -17.16
CA GLN A 985 39.44 -32.92 -18.14
C GLN A 985 38.60 -32.68 -19.40
N ASP A 986 37.37 -32.21 -19.22
CA ASP A 986 36.48 -31.85 -20.32
C ASP A 986 37.06 -30.71 -21.18
N LEU A 987 37.68 -29.71 -20.55
CA LEU A 987 38.38 -28.63 -21.28
C LEU A 987 39.66 -29.11 -21.97
N ILE A 988 40.43 -30.01 -21.35
CA ILE A 988 41.60 -30.64 -22.01
C ILE A 988 41.12 -31.34 -23.29
N GLN A 989 40.07 -32.15 -23.20
CA GLN A 989 39.47 -32.83 -24.36
C GLN A 989 38.90 -31.83 -25.39
N TYR A 990 38.37 -30.70 -24.95
CA TYR A 990 37.89 -29.64 -25.84
C TYR A 990 39.02 -29.04 -26.70
N THR A 991 40.24 -28.96 -26.15
CA THR A 991 41.45 -28.46 -26.83
C THR A 991 42.23 -29.52 -27.62
N GLU A 992 41.99 -30.81 -27.37
CA GLU A 992 42.69 -31.91 -28.04
C GLU A 992 42.60 -31.82 -29.57
N LYS A 993 43.74 -32.11 -30.22
CA LYS A 993 43.85 -32.12 -31.68
C LYS A 993 43.06 -33.28 -32.28
N LYS A 994 42.05 -32.95 -33.09
CA LYS A 994 41.22 -33.91 -33.82
C LYS A 994 41.71 -34.06 -35.26
N ARG A 995 41.69 -35.30 -35.75
CA ARG A 995 41.98 -35.64 -37.15
C ARG A 995 40.78 -36.34 -37.77
N TYR A 996 40.36 -35.87 -38.94
CA TYR A 996 39.25 -36.44 -39.70
C TYR A 996 39.44 -36.19 -41.20
N GLU A 997 38.74 -36.93 -42.05
CA GLU A 997 38.81 -36.78 -43.51
C GLU A 997 38.14 -35.48 -43.97
N CYS A 998 38.71 -34.82 -44.99
CA CYS A 998 38.11 -33.61 -45.56
C CYS A 998 36.78 -33.94 -46.25
N GLN A 999 35.73 -33.18 -45.92
CA GLN A 999 34.39 -33.37 -46.50
C GLN A 999 34.11 -32.47 -47.71
N GLU A 1000 35.11 -31.75 -48.25
CA GLU A 1000 34.95 -30.98 -49.48
C GLU A 1000 35.01 -31.90 -50.71
N GLU A 1001 34.11 -31.67 -51.67
CA GLU A 1001 34.10 -32.38 -52.94
C GLU A 1001 35.47 -32.26 -53.62
N PHE A 1002 36.01 -33.40 -54.07
CA PHE A 1002 37.33 -33.53 -54.72
C PHE A 1002 38.56 -33.29 -53.82
N CYS A 1003 38.43 -33.36 -52.49
CA CYS A 1003 39.55 -33.27 -51.56
C CYS A 1003 39.81 -34.56 -50.77
N SER A 1004 40.91 -35.27 -51.06
CA SER A 1004 41.38 -36.42 -50.27
C SER A 1004 42.30 -36.04 -49.10
N GLY A 1005 42.26 -34.79 -48.66
CA GLY A 1005 43.12 -34.28 -47.59
C GLY A 1005 42.66 -34.70 -46.18
N ILE A 1006 43.58 -34.72 -45.23
CA ILE A 1006 43.30 -34.93 -43.80
C ILE A 1006 43.13 -33.56 -43.15
N MET A 1007 42.01 -33.37 -42.45
CA MET A 1007 41.74 -32.18 -41.65
C MET A 1007 42.33 -32.34 -40.25
N ASN A 1008 43.05 -31.33 -39.80
CA ASN A 1008 43.50 -31.18 -38.42
C ASN A 1008 42.73 -30.01 -37.79
N SER A 1009 41.94 -30.27 -36.74
CA SER A 1009 41.32 -29.24 -35.91
C SER A 1009 41.93 -29.24 -34.51
N PHE A 1010 42.25 -28.07 -33.98
CA PHE A 1010 42.61 -27.89 -32.57
C PHE A 1010 42.12 -26.53 -32.10
N ARG A 1011 41.95 -26.35 -30.79
CA ARG A 1011 41.43 -25.10 -30.21
C ARG A 1011 42.43 -24.48 -29.27
N ILE A 1012 42.61 -23.17 -29.40
CA ILE A 1012 43.39 -22.35 -28.47
C ILE A 1012 42.40 -21.57 -27.60
N LEU A 1013 42.58 -21.65 -26.29
CA LEU A 1013 41.73 -20.92 -25.33
C LEU A 1013 42.16 -19.46 -25.20
N GLY A 1014 41.18 -18.57 -25.02
CA GLY A 1014 41.36 -17.11 -24.94
C GLY A 1014 41.66 -16.59 -23.53
N TYR A 1015 41.54 -15.27 -23.32
CA TYR A 1015 41.83 -14.63 -22.02
C TYR A 1015 40.68 -14.77 -21.00
N HIS A 1016 39.47 -15.02 -21.48
CA HIS A 1016 38.30 -15.37 -20.68
C HIS A 1016 37.68 -16.64 -21.26
N LEU A 1017 37.03 -17.46 -20.43
CA LEU A 1017 36.27 -18.62 -20.87
C LEU A 1017 34.84 -18.46 -20.36
N PHE A 1018 33.89 -18.36 -21.28
CA PHE A 1018 32.46 -18.38 -21.02
C PHE A 1018 31.92 -19.77 -21.32
N ILE A 1019 31.70 -20.57 -20.29
CA ILE A 1019 31.28 -21.97 -20.43
C ILE A 1019 29.77 -22.07 -20.21
N GLU A 1020 29.06 -22.53 -21.22
CA GLU A 1020 27.60 -22.73 -21.15
C GLU A 1020 27.27 -23.96 -20.30
N THR A 1021 26.22 -23.85 -19.49
CA THR A 1021 25.78 -24.93 -18.59
C THR A 1021 24.40 -25.46 -18.93
N ASP A 1022 23.88 -25.11 -20.12
CA ASP A 1022 22.56 -25.47 -20.65
C ASP A 1022 22.38 -27.00 -20.85
N ILE A 1023 23.44 -27.80 -20.68
CA ILE A 1023 23.34 -29.28 -20.68
C ILE A 1023 22.61 -29.82 -19.44
N PHE A 1024 22.62 -29.06 -18.34
CA PHE A 1024 21.95 -29.44 -17.11
C PHE A 1024 20.49 -28.96 -17.14
N ALA A 1025 19.58 -29.71 -16.53
CA ALA A 1025 18.17 -29.33 -16.51
C ALA A 1025 17.98 -27.97 -15.82
N GLU A 1026 17.04 -27.13 -16.29
CA GLU A 1026 16.79 -25.77 -15.77
C GLU A 1026 16.50 -25.72 -14.24
N ASN A 1027 16.10 -26.83 -13.64
CA ASN A 1027 15.82 -26.95 -12.21
C ASN A 1027 16.99 -27.49 -11.38
N GLN A 1028 18.11 -27.85 -12.00
CA GLN A 1028 19.26 -28.42 -11.31
C GLN A 1028 20.08 -27.29 -10.65
N GLN A 1029 20.34 -27.45 -9.35
CA GLN A 1029 21.07 -26.47 -8.54
C GLN A 1029 22.44 -27.02 -8.11
N PHE A 1030 23.44 -26.15 -8.09
CA PHE A 1030 24.81 -26.46 -7.70
C PHE A 1030 25.29 -25.50 -6.60
N LYS A 1031 26.14 -25.98 -5.69
CA LYS A 1031 26.76 -25.10 -4.70
C LYS A 1031 27.84 -24.27 -5.37
N LEU A 1032 28.03 -23.05 -4.88
CA LEU A 1032 29.15 -22.20 -5.34
C LEU A 1032 30.54 -22.85 -5.12
N ASP A 1033 30.66 -23.76 -4.15
CA ASP A 1033 31.91 -24.49 -3.88
C ASP A 1033 32.13 -25.69 -4.83
N ASP A 1034 31.11 -26.09 -5.60
CA ASP A 1034 31.21 -27.22 -6.53
C ASP A 1034 31.99 -26.84 -7.81
N PHE A 1035 32.17 -25.55 -8.09
CA PHE A 1035 32.88 -25.07 -9.26
C PHE A 1035 34.40 -25.08 -9.03
N PRO A 1036 35.19 -25.78 -9.87
CA PRO A 1036 36.65 -25.84 -9.71
C PRO A 1036 37.28 -24.45 -9.75
N VAL A 1037 38.00 -24.10 -8.69
CA VAL A 1037 38.57 -22.75 -8.54
C VAL A 1037 39.69 -22.47 -9.55
N ASN A 1038 40.56 -23.45 -9.80
CA ASN A 1038 41.67 -23.32 -10.73
C ASN A 1038 41.56 -24.43 -11.78
N ILE A 1039 41.85 -24.07 -13.02
CA ILE A 1039 41.90 -24.99 -14.16
C ILE A 1039 43.24 -24.79 -14.86
N ASN A 1040 44.01 -25.86 -15.00
CA ASN A 1040 45.30 -25.84 -15.67
C ASN A 1040 45.22 -26.63 -16.97
N ILE A 1041 45.53 -25.97 -18.09
CA ILE A 1041 45.52 -26.57 -19.43
C ILE A 1041 46.87 -26.26 -20.07
N GLU A 1042 47.67 -27.30 -20.26
CA GLU A 1042 49.08 -27.20 -20.69
C GLU A 1042 49.90 -26.25 -19.80
N THR A 1043 50.28 -25.08 -20.32
CA THR A 1043 51.04 -24.04 -19.61
C THR A 1043 50.17 -22.86 -19.15
N THR A 1044 48.87 -22.90 -19.43
CA THR A 1044 47.93 -21.80 -19.15
C THR A 1044 47.08 -22.09 -17.94
N ASN A 1045 46.99 -21.12 -17.02
CA ASN A 1045 46.21 -21.25 -15.80
C ASN A 1045 44.99 -20.32 -15.83
N TYR A 1046 43.82 -20.87 -15.54
CA TYR A 1046 42.56 -20.16 -15.43
C TYR A 1046 42.02 -20.20 -14.01
N ILE A 1047 41.42 -19.10 -13.56
CA ILE A 1047 40.73 -19.03 -12.27
C ILE A 1047 39.24 -18.82 -12.47
N PHE A 1048 38.43 -19.53 -11.70
CA PHE A 1048 37.00 -19.31 -11.60
C PHE A 1048 36.74 -17.93 -11.01
N TYR A 1049 36.10 -17.08 -11.79
CA TYR A 1049 35.89 -15.68 -11.42
C TYR A 1049 34.42 -15.40 -11.05
N GLY A 1050 33.47 -16.07 -11.71
CA GLY A 1050 32.07 -15.94 -11.35
C GLY A 1050 31.13 -16.79 -12.20
N ALA A 1051 29.86 -16.78 -11.81
CA ALA A 1051 28.78 -17.45 -12.52
C ALA A 1051 27.60 -16.51 -12.73
N VAL A 1052 26.95 -16.61 -13.88
CA VAL A 1052 25.63 -16.01 -14.12
C VAL A 1052 24.58 -17.07 -13.80
N ALA A 1053 23.72 -16.77 -12.83
CA ALA A 1053 22.65 -17.64 -12.39
C ALA A 1053 21.28 -17.10 -12.82
N PHE A 1054 20.37 -18.01 -13.15
CA PHE A 1054 19.00 -17.68 -13.52
C PHE A 1054 18.03 -18.13 -12.43
N SER A 1055 17.09 -17.27 -12.04
CA SER A 1055 16.03 -17.63 -11.08
C SER A 1055 14.82 -16.72 -11.28
N SER A 1056 13.62 -17.32 -11.33
CA SER A 1056 12.33 -16.61 -11.44
C SER A 1056 12.28 -15.55 -12.56
N GLY A 1057 12.79 -15.89 -13.76
CA GLY A 1057 12.78 -14.97 -14.90
C GLY A 1057 13.88 -13.89 -14.88
N HIS A 1058 14.88 -14.00 -14.00
CA HIS A 1058 15.90 -12.95 -13.81
C HIS A 1058 17.32 -13.52 -13.69
N TYR A 1059 18.29 -12.85 -14.32
CA TYR A 1059 19.71 -13.19 -14.22
C TYR A 1059 20.42 -12.37 -13.15
N VAL A 1060 21.31 -13.02 -12.39
CA VAL A 1060 22.21 -12.38 -11.42
C VAL A 1060 23.63 -12.90 -11.56
N ALA A 1061 24.61 -12.07 -11.19
CA ALA A 1061 26.02 -12.45 -11.22
C ALA A 1061 26.56 -12.71 -9.81
N TYR A 1062 27.15 -13.89 -9.61
CA TYR A 1062 27.93 -14.26 -8.44
C TYR A 1062 29.41 -14.16 -8.76
N ILE A 1063 30.14 -13.31 -8.03
CA ILE A 1063 31.54 -12.98 -8.32
C ILE A 1063 32.39 -13.37 -7.12
N ARG A 1064 33.46 -14.12 -7.39
CA ARG A 1064 34.45 -14.54 -6.40
C ARG A 1064 35.56 -13.49 -6.29
N ARG A 1065 35.78 -12.95 -5.10
CA ARG A 1065 36.84 -11.99 -4.75
C ARG A 1065 37.94 -12.69 -3.93
N SER A 1066 39.00 -11.96 -3.57
CA SER A 1066 40.08 -12.48 -2.72
C SER A 1066 39.58 -12.98 -1.36
N GLU A 1067 40.26 -13.99 -0.80
CA GLU A 1067 40.01 -14.52 0.57
C GLU A 1067 38.56 -15.00 0.83
N ASN A 1068 38.00 -15.84 -0.05
CA ASN A 1068 36.63 -16.40 0.09
C ASN A 1068 35.52 -15.34 0.24
N LYS A 1069 35.75 -14.10 -0.19
CA LYS A 1069 34.73 -13.07 -0.24
C LYS A 1069 33.98 -13.20 -1.56
N TRP A 1070 32.67 -13.14 -1.50
CA TRP A 1070 31.78 -13.21 -2.64
C TRP A 1070 30.94 -11.95 -2.76
N GLU A 1071 30.67 -11.55 -3.99
CA GLU A 1071 29.78 -10.46 -4.31
C GLU A 1071 28.61 -10.98 -5.15
N LEU A 1072 27.39 -10.61 -4.76
CA LEU A 1072 26.19 -10.80 -5.57
C LEU A 1072 25.80 -9.46 -6.18
N HIS A 1073 25.93 -9.41 -7.51
CA HIS A 1073 25.54 -8.30 -8.36
C HIS A 1073 24.15 -8.61 -8.92
N ASN A 1074 23.15 -7.94 -8.35
CA ASN A 1074 21.76 -7.99 -8.78
C ASN A 1074 21.33 -6.56 -9.11
N ASP A 1075 21.08 -6.30 -10.38
CA ASP A 1075 20.72 -5.02 -11.00
C ASP A 1075 19.35 -4.47 -10.56
N VAL A 1076 18.55 -5.25 -9.83
CA VAL A 1076 17.32 -4.81 -9.14
C VAL A 1076 17.62 -4.28 -7.74
N LEU A 1077 18.75 -4.66 -7.13
CA LEU A 1077 19.16 -4.18 -5.81
C LEU A 1077 19.87 -2.83 -5.91
N LYS A 1078 19.80 -2.05 -4.83
CA LYS A 1078 20.47 -0.73 -4.76
C LYS A 1078 21.96 -0.81 -4.45
N LYS A 1079 22.46 -1.99 -4.07
CA LYS A 1079 23.83 -2.21 -3.60
C LYS A 1079 24.26 -3.64 -3.89
N ILE A 1080 25.54 -3.80 -4.18
CA ILE A 1080 26.21 -5.11 -4.24
C ILE A 1080 26.16 -5.75 -2.85
N MET A 1081 25.71 -7.00 -2.78
CA MET A 1081 25.69 -7.76 -1.53
C MET A 1081 26.99 -8.55 -1.37
N LYS A 1082 27.59 -8.51 -0.18
CA LYS A 1082 28.86 -9.18 0.13
C LYS A 1082 28.64 -10.29 1.14
N PHE A 1083 29.25 -11.44 0.93
CA PHE A 1083 29.18 -12.57 1.86
C PHE A 1083 30.47 -13.40 1.82
N SER A 1084 30.74 -14.16 2.88
CA SER A 1084 31.95 -14.99 3.00
C SER A 1084 31.67 -16.48 3.20
N SER A 1085 30.41 -16.85 3.47
CA SER A 1085 30.00 -18.24 3.63
C SER A 1085 29.20 -18.70 2.41
N THR A 1086 29.66 -19.77 1.78
CA THR A 1086 29.07 -20.43 0.60
C THR A 1086 28.33 -21.73 0.94
N LYS A 1087 28.42 -22.21 2.20
CA LYS A 1087 27.96 -23.55 2.63
C LYS A 1087 26.48 -23.86 2.38
N GLU A 1088 25.64 -22.84 2.18
CA GLU A 1088 24.19 -22.96 1.92
C GLU A 1088 23.75 -22.16 0.68
N LYS A 1089 24.68 -21.87 -0.25
CA LYS A 1089 24.39 -21.09 -1.47
C LYS A 1089 24.35 -21.97 -2.70
N TYR A 1090 23.13 -22.26 -3.13
CA TYR A 1090 22.81 -22.99 -4.34
C TYR A 1090 22.40 -22.03 -5.45
N ILE A 1091 22.84 -22.31 -6.66
CA ILE A 1091 22.52 -21.53 -7.86
C ILE A 1091 22.15 -22.46 -9.01
N THR A 1092 21.32 -21.98 -9.93
CA THR A 1092 21.14 -22.57 -11.26
C THR A 1092 22.03 -21.78 -12.23
N PRO A 1093 23.27 -22.22 -12.50
CA PRO A 1093 24.17 -21.51 -13.41
C PRO A 1093 23.67 -21.70 -14.85
N HIS A 1094 23.67 -20.63 -15.64
CA HIS A 1094 23.54 -20.70 -17.11
C HIS A 1094 24.89 -20.41 -17.80
N LEU A 1095 25.81 -19.76 -17.10
CA LEU A 1095 27.12 -19.41 -17.64
C LEU A 1095 28.18 -19.37 -16.54
N LEU A 1096 29.29 -20.09 -16.72
CA LEU A 1096 30.48 -20.00 -15.86
C LEU A 1096 31.55 -19.15 -16.54
N VAL A 1097 32.27 -18.35 -15.74
CA VAL A 1097 33.30 -17.44 -16.23
C VAL A 1097 34.64 -17.71 -15.56
N TYR A 1098 35.62 -18.09 -16.38
CA TYR A 1098 37.00 -18.28 -15.98
C TYR A 1098 37.90 -17.22 -16.64
N ILE A 1099 38.92 -16.75 -15.94
CA ILE A 1099 39.86 -15.73 -16.42
C ILE A 1099 41.29 -16.24 -16.37
N ARG A 1100 42.07 -15.97 -17.41
CA ARG A 1100 43.48 -16.37 -17.50
C ARG A 1100 44.35 -15.59 -16.50
N LEU A 1101 45.21 -16.31 -15.76
CA LEU A 1101 46.16 -15.75 -14.78
C LEU A 1101 47.60 -15.71 -15.28
N LYS A 1102 48.03 -16.69 -16.08
CA LYS A 1102 49.35 -16.82 -16.69
C LYS A 1102 49.21 -17.46 -18.07
#